data_AF-A0A937VGQ0-F1
#
_entry.id   AF-A0A937VGQ0-F1
#
_cell.length_a   1.000
_cell.length_b   1.000
_cell.length_c   1.000
_cell.angle_alpha   90.00
_cell.angle_beta   90.00
_cell.angle_gamma   90.00
#
_symmetry.space_group_name_H-M   'P 1'
#
loop_
_entity.id
_entity.type
_entity.pdbx_description
1 polymer ?
#
loop_
_entity_poly.entity_id
_entity_poly.type
_entity_poly.pdbx_seq_one_letter_code
_entity_poly.pdbx_strand_id
1 'polypeptide(L)'
;MQRLMEDVLCRLAGQPGDRVLQLRSPFGGGKSHVLAALYYAILDRSALLAQWPDAARLPDPGKVRLAVFDGEKFDVLGREVAPGLRLRTMWGWLAWQVGGQSLYQSVAYHDEHRTAPGGDLIASLVGPEPTLLLLDEVLQYFERASADTQIVGESTLARQTLNFIQSLSTEIVKTTNSVMIYTLQASARESFGNIMLLEMLDHLTARVDAKREPIQLDDILPVLRRRLLDEPPDKEIAAAVAAAYESVITQMRSAHAADATARQIARNEGLALRRRFAAAYPFHPTLIDIMRDRWASIPDFQRTRGALRFLATCLYTLKKRGSGLLLGPGDIPLDDPDTQNAFFTEVGQREAFKAVLSHDLVGPNARTRRLDDQLAREYPNLSGVCPATRLATAILMYSFGGLTRPGDRAEESIPTGVAEAELLAAVVGPDLDSITAQATLKDLREQCLYLHYDGARYVFKTTPNVTKLLEDEAENVREPEVRQALKEELESRLSGRVGALIWPADSRGISDREPRFQLAYLPFEFLEGGDAAREAHALKLLTEYGDTPRKYRNGLGLAIPNWQQVAPARRAKQYLKAIAVLRQKRALLNLTTEQMAELKEREDAEKSRLESAMRNLYTEVWLPRLENGQIQLEKLEIGGHPLQASGMHERLLELLKAIK
;
A
#
# COMPACT_ATOMS: atom_id res chain seq x y z
N MET A 1 -28.91 -8.83 -1.70
CA MET A 1 -30.13 -9.12 -0.89
C MET A 1 -31.41 -9.31 -1.72
N GLN A 2 -31.84 -8.34 -2.54
CA GLN A 2 -33.06 -8.49 -3.36
C GLN A 2 -33.04 -9.76 -4.21
N ARG A 3 -32.01 -9.97 -5.04
CA ARG A 3 -31.84 -11.20 -5.84
C ARG A 3 -31.95 -12.51 -5.04
N LEU A 4 -31.37 -12.56 -3.83
CA LEU A 4 -31.48 -13.75 -2.98
C LEU A 4 -32.94 -14.00 -2.57
N MET A 5 -33.66 -12.95 -2.24
CA MET A 5 -35.07 -13.04 -1.88
C MET A 5 -35.95 -13.39 -3.08
N GLU A 6 -35.63 -12.88 -4.27
CA GLU A 6 -36.26 -13.31 -5.53
C GLU A 6 -36.04 -14.81 -5.76
N ASP A 7 -34.80 -15.28 -5.66
CA ASP A 7 -34.45 -16.69 -5.83
C ASP A 7 -35.25 -17.56 -4.84
N VAL A 8 -35.20 -17.25 -3.55
CA VAL A 8 -35.87 -18.03 -2.49
C VAL A 8 -37.38 -18.07 -2.72
N LEU A 9 -38.03 -16.94 -3.01
CA LEU A 9 -39.47 -16.89 -3.25
C LEU A 9 -39.86 -17.68 -4.51
N CYS A 10 -39.07 -17.59 -5.59
CA CYS A 10 -39.26 -18.39 -6.80
C CYS A 10 -39.14 -19.89 -6.52
N ARG A 11 -38.16 -20.32 -5.74
CA ARG A 11 -38.00 -21.74 -5.37
C ARG A 11 -39.17 -22.24 -4.53
N LEU A 12 -39.58 -21.50 -3.51
CA LEU A 12 -40.70 -21.88 -2.65
C LEU A 12 -42.02 -21.96 -3.45
N ALA A 13 -42.14 -21.19 -4.53
CA ALA A 13 -43.26 -21.27 -5.47
C ALA A 13 -43.12 -22.40 -6.53
N GLY A 14 -42.10 -23.25 -6.44
CA GLY A 14 -41.92 -24.41 -7.32
C GLY A 14 -41.16 -24.15 -8.63
N GLN A 15 -40.54 -22.98 -8.80
CA GLN A 15 -39.78 -22.63 -10.00
C GLN A 15 -38.34 -23.21 -9.98
N PRO A 16 -37.69 -23.43 -11.14
CA PRO A 16 -36.40 -24.13 -11.25
C PRO A 16 -35.17 -23.29 -10.85
N GLY A 17 -34.29 -23.85 -10.02
CA GLY A 17 -32.95 -23.34 -9.66
C GLY A 17 -32.48 -23.81 -8.28
N ASP A 18 -31.50 -23.11 -7.69
CA ASP A 18 -30.76 -23.58 -6.50
C ASP A 18 -31.62 -23.64 -5.22
N ARG A 19 -31.59 -24.78 -4.51
CA ARG A 19 -32.41 -25.04 -3.32
C ARG A 19 -31.63 -25.07 -2.01
N VAL A 20 -30.32 -25.24 -2.09
CA VAL A 20 -29.41 -25.16 -0.95
C VAL A 20 -28.47 -23.97 -1.17
N LEU A 21 -28.58 -22.98 -0.29
CA LEU A 21 -27.90 -21.71 -0.39
C LEU A 21 -26.97 -21.50 0.81
N GLN A 22 -25.68 -21.45 0.53
CA GLN A 22 -24.67 -21.09 1.53
C GLN A 22 -24.52 -19.56 1.56
N LEU A 23 -24.67 -18.93 2.73
CA LEU A 23 -24.41 -17.50 2.90
C LEU A 23 -23.07 -17.25 3.60
N ARG A 24 -22.22 -16.48 2.93
CA ARG A 24 -20.99 -15.91 3.47
C ARG A 24 -21.08 -14.38 3.45
N SER A 25 -20.65 -13.71 4.51
CA SER A 25 -20.54 -12.24 4.52
C SER A 25 -19.08 -11.86 4.70
N PRO A 26 -18.46 -11.19 3.72
CA PRO A 26 -17.06 -10.79 3.83
C PRO A 26 -16.84 -9.79 4.96
N PHE A 27 -17.85 -8.98 5.36
CA PHE A 27 -17.67 -7.91 6.37
C PHE A 27 -18.51 -8.06 7.65
N GLY A 28 -18.87 -9.29 8.02
CA GLY A 28 -19.48 -9.66 9.33
C GLY A 28 -20.71 -8.84 9.72
N GLY A 29 -21.45 -8.41 8.71
CA GLY A 29 -22.78 -7.85 8.85
C GLY A 29 -23.64 -8.43 7.74
N GLY A 30 -24.88 -8.75 8.06
CA GLY A 30 -25.89 -9.05 7.04
C GLY A 30 -26.39 -10.49 6.97
N LYS A 31 -25.67 -11.51 7.47
CA LYS A 31 -26.13 -12.92 7.37
C LYS A 31 -27.44 -13.14 8.14
N SER A 32 -27.42 -12.91 9.45
CA SER A 32 -28.62 -13.01 10.30
C SER A 32 -29.69 -11.99 9.92
N HIS A 33 -29.30 -10.81 9.41
CA HIS A 33 -30.29 -9.82 8.94
C HIS A 33 -30.98 -10.28 7.65
N VAL A 34 -30.26 -10.95 6.75
CA VAL A 34 -30.81 -11.56 5.53
C VAL A 34 -31.72 -12.73 5.90
N LEU A 35 -31.29 -13.61 6.82
CA LEU A 35 -32.16 -14.68 7.34
C LEU A 35 -33.41 -14.11 8.00
N ALA A 36 -33.28 -13.08 8.84
CA ALA A 36 -34.41 -12.41 9.47
C ALA A 36 -35.35 -11.76 8.45
N ALA A 37 -34.82 -11.12 7.42
CA ALA A 37 -35.64 -10.55 6.36
C ALA A 37 -36.42 -11.61 5.59
N LEU A 38 -35.81 -12.76 5.30
CA LEU A 38 -36.50 -13.90 4.68
C LEU A 38 -37.56 -14.50 5.61
N TYR A 39 -37.23 -14.63 6.90
CA TYR A 39 -38.17 -15.08 7.93
C TYR A 39 -39.42 -14.20 7.98
N TYR A 40 -39.26 -12.88 8.06
CA TYR A 40 -40.39 -11.96 8.09
C TYR A 40 -41.10 -11.83 6.73
N ALA A 41 -40.38 -11.94 5.62
CA ALA A 41 -40.98 -11.95 4.28
C ALA A 41 -41.97 -13.10 4.08
N ILE A 42 -41.69 -14.27 4.68
CA ILE A 42 -42.57 -15.44 4.64
C ILE A 42 -43.72 -15.32 5.66
N LEU A 43 -43.46 -14.79 6.85
CA LEU A 43 -44.50 -14.63 7.88
C LEU A 43 -45.52 -13.54 7.56
N ASP A 44 -45.05 -12.42 7.01
CA ASP A 44 -45.87 -11.25 6.72
C ASP A 44 -45.46 -10.63 5.38
N ARG A 45 -46.04 -11.16 4.30
CA ARG A 45 -45.86 -10.65 2.95
C ARG A 45 -46.33 -9.20 2.81
N SER A 46 -47.32 -8.76 3.60
CA SER A 46 -47.83 -7.39 3.52
C SER A 46 -46.81 -6.38 4.03
N ALA A 47 -46.10 -6.69 5.11
CA ALA A 47 -45.00 -5.89 5.63
C ALA A 47 -43.82 -5.81 4.63
N LEU A 48 -43.52 -6.92 3.95
CA LEU A 48 -42.52 -6.93 2.86
C LEU A 48 -42.91 -5.95 1.74
N LEU A 49 -44.15 -6.03 1.26
CA LEU A 49 -44.64 -5.17 0.15
C LEU A 49 -44.70 -3.69 0.54
N ALA A 50 -44.93 -3.37 1.81
CA ALA A 50 -44.89 -1.99 2.31
C ALA A 50 -43.48 -1.39 2.23
N GLN A 51 -42.44 -2.20 2.51
CA GLN A 51 -41.04 -1.76 2.49
C GLN A 51 -40.38 -1.93 1.11
N TRP A 52 -40.84 -2.89 0.31
CA TRP A 52 -40.36 -3.17 -1.05
C TRP A 52 -41.54 -3.44 -2.00
N PRO A 53 -42.20 -2.38 -2.51
CA PRO A 53 -43.39 -2.53 -3.37
C PRO A 53 -43.14 -3.34 -4.66
N ASP A 54 -41.93 -3.29 -5.21
CA ASP A 54 -41.56 -4.07 -6.40
C ASP A 54 -41.56 -5.58 -6.15
N ALA A 55 -41.50 -6.04 -4.89
CA ALA A 55 -41.65 -7.46 -4.54
C ALA A 55 -43.02 -8.02 -4.95
N ALA A 56 -44.01 -7.17 -5.26
CA ALA A 56 -45.30 -7.59 -5.83
C ALA A 56 -45.14 -8.37 -7.15
N ARG A 57 -44.03 -8.16 -7.88
CA ARG A 57 -43.71 -8.88 -9.12
C ARG A 57 -43.17 -10.28 -8.89
N LEU A 58 -42.80 -10.61 -7.65
CA LEU A 58 -42.25 -11.91 -7.27
C LEU A 58 -43.37 -12.90 -6.97
N PRO A 59 -43.17 -14.20 -7.24
CA PRO A 59 -44.18 -15.19 -6.96
C PRO A 59 -44.54 -15.24 -5.47
N ASP A 60 -45.79 -15.59 -5.18
CA ASP A 60 -46.26 -15.84 -3.84
C ASP A 60 -46.22 -17.34 -3.56
N PRO A 61 -45.32 -17.81 -2.66
CA PRO A 61 -45.24 -19.23 -2.34
C PRO A 61 -46.43 -19.72 -1.48
N GLY A 62 -47.32 -18.83 -1.06
CA GLY A 62 -48.46 -19.17 -0.21
C GLY A 62 -48.03 -19.57 1.20
N LYS A 63 -48.66 -20.60 1.77
CA LYS A 63 -48.32 -21.09 3.11
C LYS A 63 -47.03 -21.90 3.05
N VAL A 64 -45.97 -21.38 3.69
CA VAL A 64 -44.66 -22.02 3.79
C VAL A 64 -44.42 -22.51 5.22
N ARG A 65 -43.94 -23.74 5.37
CA ARG A 65 -43.42 -24.23 6.66
C ARG A 65 -42.04 -23.64 6.90
N LEU A 66 -41.82 -23.07 8.07
CA LEU A 66 -40.62 -22.30 8.37
C LEU A 66 -39.95 -22.88 9.61
N ALA A 67 -38.65 -23.18 9.52
CA ALA A 67 -37.85 -23.53 10.67
C ALA A 67 -36.55 -22.74 10.72
N VAL A 68 -36.19 -22.30 11.93
CA VAL A 68 -34.98 -21.55 12.22
C VAL A 68 -34.15 -22.30 13.25
N PHE A 69 -32.89 -22.54 12.93
CA PHE A 69 -31.89 -23.08 13.85
C PHE A 69 -30.83 -22.02 14.13
N ASP A 70 -30.61 -21.70 15.40
CA ASP A 70 -29.58 -20.77 15.87
C ASP A 70 -28.47 -21.59 16.52
N GLY A 71 -27.36 -21.79 15.80
CA GLY A 71 -26.23 -22.58 16.27
C GLY A 71 -25.44 -21.93 17.41
N GLU A 72 -25.59 -20.63 17.63
CA GLU A 72 -24.99 -19.92 18.77
C GLU A 72 -25.81 -20.14 20.06
N LYS A 73 -27.13 -20.27 19.97
CA LYS A 73 -27.99 -20.41 21.17
C LYS A 73 -28.47 -21.82 21.44
N PHE A 74 -28.51 -22.69 20.44
CA PHE A 74 -28.94 -24.07 20.63
C PHE A 74 -27.85 -24.87 21.36
N ASP A 75 -28.19 -25.37 22.55
CA ASP A 75 -27.30 -26.16 23.39
C ASP A 75 -27.30 -27.63 22.91
N VAL A 76 -26.12 -28.26 22.90
CA VAL A 76 -25.95 -29.69 22.63
C VAL A 76 -26.60 -30.59 23.67
N LEU A 77 -26.88 -30.06 24.87
CA LEU A 77 -27.72 -30.71 25.87
C LEU A 77 -29.22 -30.70 25.52
N GLY A 78 -29.60 -29.99 24.46
CA GLY A 78 -30.96 -29.86 24.00
C GLY A 78 -31.77 -28.78 24.70
N ARG A 79 -32.98 -28.55 24.21
CA ARG A 79 -33.91 -27.51 24.65
C ARG A 79 -35.28 -28.10 25.00
N GLU A 80 -35.81 -27.71 26.15
CA GLU A 80 -37.19 -28.06 26.51
C GLU A 80 -38.17 -27.18 25.74
N VAL A 81 -39.13 -27.82 25.06
CA VAL A 81 -40.14 -27.15 24.21
C VAL A 81 -41.57 -27.34 24.71
N ALA A 82 -41.79 -28.35 25.54
CA ALA A 82 -43.02 -28.60 26.27
C ALA A 82 -42.67 -29.38 27.55
N PRO A 83 -43.53 -29.38 28.59
CA PRO A 83 -43.26 -30.11 29.83
C PRO A 83 -42.90 -31.57 29.56
N GLY A 84 -41.67 -31.97 29.93
CA GLY A 84 -41.17 -33.33 29.75
C GLY A 84 -40.70 -33.68 28.33
N LEU A 85 -40.75 -32.73 27.38
CA LEU A 85 -40.26 -32.90 26.01
C LEU A 85 -39.03 -32.01 25.77
N ARG A 86 -37.86 -32.64 25.75
CA ARG A 86 -36.56 -31.99 25.49
C ARG A 86 -35.98 -32.46 24.16
N LEU A 87 -35.90 -31.54 23.21
CA LEU A 87 -35.31 -31.77 21.89
C LEU A 87 -33.80 -31.73 22.00
N ARG A 88 -33.11 -32.83 21.70
CA ARG A 88 -31.68 -32.98 21.96
C ARG A 88 -30.79 -32.63 20.78
N THR A 89 -31.35 -32.56 19.57
CA THR A 89 -30.59 -32.49 18.33
C THR A 89 -31.17 -31.48 17.35
N MET A 90 -30.37 -31.10 16.35
CA MET A 90 -30.80 -30.22 15.25
C MET A 90 -32.00 -30.80 14.49
N TRP A 91 -32.01 -32.10 14.20
CA TRP A 91 -33.12 -32.70 13.46
C TRP A 91 -34.41 -32.79 14.29
N GLY A 92 -34.30 -33.06 15.59
CA GLY A 92 -35.45 -33.00 16.51
C GLY A 92 -36.04 -31.59 16.57
N TRP A 93 -35.18 -30.57 16.66
CA TRP A 93 -35.57 -29.16 16.64
C TRP A 93 -36.27 -28.74 15.33
N LEU A 94 -35.70 -29.11 14.18
CA LEU A 94 -36.27 -28.78 12.87
C LEU A 94 -37.61 -29.50 12.66
N ALA A 95 -37.71 -30.79 13.01
CA ALA A 95 -38.96 -31.55 12.88
C ALA A 95 -40.10 -30.92 13.71
N TRP A 96 -39.79 -30.50 14.95
CA TRP A 96 -40.75 -29.82 15.81
C TRP A 96 -41.20 -28.46 15.25
N GLN A 97 -40.30 -27.65 14.69
CA GLN A 97 -40.70 -26.37 14.11
C GLN A 97 -41.50 -26.50 12.81
N VAL A 98 -41.13 -27.44 11.94
CA VAL A 98 -41.79 -27.62 10.64
C VAL A 98 -43.18 -28.25 10.80
N GLY A 99 -43.32 -29.27 11.65
CA GLY A 99 -44.54 -30.08 11.72
C GLY A 99 -45.08 -30.33 13.13
N GLY A 100 -44.52 -29.69 14.16
CA GLY A 100 -44.98 -29.85 15.54
C GLY A 100 -44.75 -31.26 16.08
N GLN A 101 -45.63 -31.67 16.99
CA GLN A 101 -45.52 -32.95 17.70
C GLN A 101 -45.62 -34.17 16.78
N SER A 102 -46.45 -34.12 15.73
CA SER A 102 -46.66 -35.25 14.82
C SER A 102 -45.40 -35.56 14.02
N LEU A 103 -44.71 -34.53 13.51
CA LEU A 103 -43.47 -34.70 12.78
C LEU A 103 -42.29 -35.01 13.71
N TYR A 104 -42.28 -34.47 14.93
CA TYR A 104 -41.28 -34.86 15.93
C TYR A 104 -41.34 -36.36 16.27
N GLN A 105 -42.54 -36.94 16.40
CA GLN A 105 -42.70 -38.36 16.73
C GLN A 105 -42.00 -39.29 15.72
N SER A 106 -41.91 -38.90 14.45
CA SER A 106 -41.19 -39.71 13.45
C SER A 106 -39.68 -39.74 13.70
N VAL A 107 -39.12 -38.67 14.28
CA VAL A 107 -37.67 -38.54 14.58
C VAL A 107 -37.33 -38.74 16.06
N ALA A 108 -38.30 -38.99 16.93
CA ALA A 108 -38.12 -39.01 18.39
C ALA A 108 -37.04 -40.02 18.82
N TYR A 109 -37.05 -41.23 18.25
CA TYR A 109 -36.01 -42.23 18.51
C TYR A 109 -34.61 -41.71 18.15
N HIS A 110 -34.47 -41.07 16.99
CA HIS A 110 -33.20 -40.50 16.52
C HIS A 110 -32.73 -39.33 17.38
N ASP A 111 -33.67 -38.49 17.85
CA ASP A 111 -33.38 -37.37 18.75
C ASP A 111 -32.92 -37.84 20.13
N GLU A 112 -33.63 -38.81 20.73
CA GLU A 112 -33.29 -39.40 22.03
C GLU A 112 -31.91 -40.07 22.03
N HIS A 113 -31.62 -40.81 20.96
CA HIS A 113 -30.37 -41.57 20.77
C HIS A 113 -29.28 -40.77 20.04
N ARG A 114 -29.51 -39.48 19.76
CA ARG A 114 -28.55 -38.57 19.10
C ARG A 114 -27.94 -39.10 17.79
N THR A 115 -28.65 -40.00 17.11
CA THR A 115 -28.21 -40.63 15.86
C THR A 115 -28.95 -40.03 14.68
N ALA A 116 -28.23 -39.59 13.65
CA ALA A 116 -28.84 -38.91 12.51
C ALA A 116 -29.89 -39.79 11.82
N PRO A 117 -31.05 -39.23 11.45
CA PRO A 117 -32.06 -39.96 10.70
C PRO A 117 -31.62 -40.26 9.27
N GLY A 118 -32.15 -41.34 8.70
CA GLY A 118 -31.92 -41.70 7.30
C GLY A 118 -32.67 -40.80 6.32
N GLY A 119 -32.31 -40.90 5.03
CA GLY A 119 -32.85 -40.06 3.95
C GLY A 119 -34.39 -40.07 3.85
N ASP A 120 -35.04 -41.22 3.97
CA ASP A 120 -36.51 -41.31 3.87
C ASP A 120 -37.23 -40.50 4.96
N LEU A 121 -36.68 -40.50 6.18
CA LEU A 121 -37.22 -39.75 7.30
C LEU A 121 -36.97 -38.24 7.13
N ILE A 122 -35.79 -37.88 6.61
CA ILE A 122 -35.44 -36.49 6.27
C ILE A 122 -36.35 -35.98 5.14
N ALA A 123 -36.64 -36.80 4.13
CA ALA A 123 -37.58 -36.46 3.06
C ALA A 123 -38.98 -36.20 3.62
N SER A 124 -39.41 -36.95 4.65
CA SER A 124 -40.67 -36.69 5.34
C SER A 124 -40.69 -35.35 6.10
N LEU A 125 -39.54 -34.89 6.62
CA LEU A 125 -39.40 -33.60 7.29
C LEU A 125 -39.63 -32.44 6.32
N VAL A 126 -39.12 -32.56 5.10
CA VAL A 126 -39.22 -31.51 4.08
C VAL A 126 -40.54 -31.60 3.30
N GLY A 127 -41.10 -32.80 3.12
CA GLY A 127 -42.42 -33.09 2.57
C GLY A 127 -42.77 -32.42 1.21
N PRO A 128 -44.04 -32.49 0.77
CA PRO A 128 -44.49 -31.86 -0.48
C PRO A 128 -44.92 -30.40 -0.32
N GLU A 129 -45.06 -29.90 0.91
CA GLU A 129 -45.43 -28.50 1.15
C GLU A 129 -44.19 -27.60 1.09
N PRO A 130 -44.33 -26.34 0.62
CA PRO A 130 -43.21 -25.42 0.58
C PRO A 130 -42.56 -25.27 1.96
N THR A 131 -41.25 -25.52 2.06
CA THR A 131 -40.54 -25.51 3.34
C THR A 131 -39.27 -24.66 3.25
N LEU A 132 -39.12 -23.69 4.16
CA LEU A 132 -37.93 -22.84 4.28
C LEU A 132 -37.20 -23.18 5.58
N LEU A 133 -35.94 -23.62 5.47
CA LEU A 133 -35.04 -23.88 6.59
C LEU A 133 -33.95 -22.82 6.64
N LEU A 134 -33.84 -22.12 7.77
CA LEU A 134 -32.84 -21.09 8.02
C LEU A 134 -31.90 -21.54 9.14
N LEU A 135 -30.66 -21.87 8.81
CA LEU A 135 -29.66 -22.38 9.74
C LEU A 135 -28.57 -21.33 9.97
N ASP A 136 -28.64 -20.60 11.08
CA ASP A 136 -27.66 -19.58 11.43
C ASP A 136 -26.52 -20.16 12.28
N GLU A 137 -25.29 -19.70 12.04
CA GLU A 137 -24.08 -20.02 12.80
C GLU A 137 -23.86 -21.54 13.00
N VAL A 138 -24.09 -22.32 11.94
CA VAL A 138 -24.01 -23.79 11.95
C VAL A 138 -22.64 -24.29 12.43
N LEU A 139 -21.57 -23.57 12.10
CA LEU A 139 -20.22 -23.92 12.54
C LEU A 139 -20.06 -23.86 14.06
N GLN A 140 -20.64 -22.87 14.74
CA GLN A 140 -20.54 -22.76 16.20
C GLN A 140 -21.20 -23.94 16.90
N TYR A 141 -22.33 -24.42 16.36
CA TYR A 141 -22.97 -25.63 16.86
C TYR A 141 -22.07 -26.86 16.67
N PHE A 142 -21.39 -26.98 15.52
CA PHE A 142 -20.44 -28.06 15.28
C PHE A 142 -19.26 -28.06 16.25
N GLU A 143 -18.70 -26.90 16.56
CA GLU A 143 -17.59 -26.78 17.51
C GLU A 143 -18.03 -27.29 18.89
N ARG A 144 -19.21 -26.88 19.36
CA ARG A 144 -19.76 -27.35 20.63
C ARG A 144 -20.08 -28.85 20.62
N ALA A 145 -20.63 -29.34 19.52
CA ALA A 145 -20.89 -30.77 19.32
C ALA A 145 -19.61 -31.61 19.20
N SER A 146 -18.49 -31.01 18.81
CA SER A 146 -17.18 -31.66 18.75
C SER A 146 -16.49 -31.66 20.11
N ALA A 147 -16.79 -30.67 20.95
CA ALA A 147 -16.31 -30.59 22.33
C ALA A 147 -17.09 -31.53 23.28
N ASP A 148 -18.30 -31.96 22.91
CA ASP A 148 -19.03 -33.00 23.64
C ASP A 148 -18.36 -34.37 23.40
N THR A 149 -17.66 -34.86 24.41
CA THR A 149 -16.93 -36.15 24.39
C THR A 149 -17.85 -37.36 24.54
N GLN A 150 -19.17 -37.18 24.64
CA GLN A 150 -20.11 -38.30 24.69
C GLN A 150 -20.13 -39.04 23.35
N ILE A 151 -19.68 -40.29 23.39
CA ILE A 151 -19.79 -41.21 22.26
C ILE A 151 -21.27 -41.55 22.07
N VAL A 152 -21.77 -41.32 20.87
CA VAL A 152 -23.11 -41.70 20.43
C VAL A 152 -22.99 -42.92 19.53
N GLY A 153 -23.25 -44.11 20.09
CA GLY A 153 -23.00 -45.38 19.39
C GLY A 153 -21.51 -45.63 19.16
N GLU A 154 -21.07 -45.68 17.89
CA GLU A 154 -19.65 -45.75 17.49
C GLU A 154 -19.11 -44.41 16.94
N SER A 155 -19.85 -43.31 17.09
CA SER A 155 -19.51 -42.00 16.51
C SER A 155 -19.72 -40.84 17.49
N THR A 156 -19.52 -39.60 17.03
CA THR A 156 -19.76 -38.38 17.82
C THR A 156 -20.97 -37.62 17.31
N LEU A 157 -21.58 -36.79 18.17
CA LEU A 157 -22.70 -35.94 17.78
C LEU A 157 -22.32 -34.95 16.66
N ALA A 158 -21.07 -34.47 16.65
CA ALA A 158 -20.53 -33.69 15.54
C ALA A 158 -20.60 -34.47 14.21
N ARG A 159 -20.12 -35.72 14.19
CA ARG A 159 -20.17 -36.54 12.97
C ARG A 159 -21.60 -36.86 12.53
N GLN A 160 -22.50 -37.14 13.47
CA GLN A 160 -23.92 -37.35 13.17
C GLN A 160 -24.58 -36.09 12.61
N THR A 161 -24.27 -34.92 13.15
CA THR A 161 -24.77 -33.63 12.63
C THR A 161 -24.27 -33.36 11.21
N LEU A 162 -23.01 -33.70 10.90
CA LEU A 162 -22.47 -33.61 9.53
C LEU A 162 -23.26 -34.50 8.56
N ASN A 163 -23.46 -35.76 8.94
CA ASN A 163 -24.22 -36.72 8.13
C ASN A 163 -25.66 -36.25 7.91
N PHE A 164 -26.28 -35.66 8.94
CA PHE A 164 -27.62 -35.10 8.86
C PHE A 164 -27.69 -33.94 7.86
N ILE A 165 -26.80 -32.94 7.96
CA ILE A 165 -26.79 -31.80 7.02
C ILE A 165 -26.55 -32.27 5.59
N GLN A 166 -25.63 -33.21 5.37
CA GLN A 166 -25.38 -33.77 4.04
C GLN A 166 -26.62 -34.46 3.46
N SER A 167 -27.29 -35.26 4.28
CA SER A 167 -28.52 -35.97 3.87
C SER A 167 -29.66 -34.97 3.65
N LEU A 168 -29.81 -33.96 4.51
CA LEU A 168 -30.78 -32.88 4.39
C LEU A 168 -30.59 -32.08 3.10
N SER A 169 -29.35 -31.66 2.77
CA SER A 169 -29.05 -30.99 1.50
C SER A 169 -29.47 -31.85 0.31
N THR A 170 -29.19 -33.16 0.36
CA THR A 170 -29.51 -34.10 -0.73
C THR A 170 -31.01 -34.26 -0.92
N GLU A 171 -31.79 -34.41 0.16
CA GLU A 171 -33.24 -34.54 0.08
C GLU A 171 -33.92 -33.24 -0.34
N ILE A 172 -33.45 -32.09 0.12
CA ILE A 172 -33.98 -30.77 -0.27
C ILE A 172 -33.84 -30.54 -1.77
N VAL A 173 -32.70 -30.93 -2.36
CA VAL A 173 -32.52 -30.81 -3.82
C VAL A 173 -33.49 -31.68 -4.61
N LYS A 174 -34.01 -32.78 -4.06
CA LYS A 174 -35.03 -33.62 -4.72
C LYS A 174 -36.43 -33.01 -4.66
N THR A 175 -36.71 -32.12 -3.72
CA THR A 175 -38.03 -31.46 -3.60
C THR A 175 -38.22 -30.38 -4.65
N THR A 176 -39.46 -30.01 -4.97
CA THR A 176 -39.73 -28.93 -5.94
C THR A 176 -39.79 -27.54 -5.32
N ASN A 177 -40.18 -27.45 -4.05
CA ASN A 177 -40.61 -26.23 -3.38
C ASN A 177 -39.98 -26.00 -1.99
N SER A 178 -38.88 -26.67 -1.67
CA SER A 178 -38.18 -26.44 -0.40
C SER A 178 -36.80 -25.85 -0.58
N VAL A 179 -36.41 -25.01 0.38
CA VAL A 179 -35.17 -24.24 0.36
C VAL A 179 -34.50 -24.33 1.72
N MET A 180 -33.19 -24.60 1.73
CA MET A 180 -32.34 -24.46 2.91
C MET A 180 -31.31 -23.38 2.70
N ILE A 181 -31.18 -22.52 3.70
CA ILE A 181 -30.19 -21.47 3.76
C ILE A 181 -29.40 -21.66 5.02
N TYR A 182 -28.08 -21.73 4.90
CA TYR A 182 -27.20 -21.85 6.06
C TYR A 182 -26.07 -20.83 6.01
N THR A 183 -25.63 -20.37 7.18
CA THR A 183 -24.57 -19.35 7.28
C THR A 183 -23.28 -19.98 7.79
N LEU A 184 -22.17 -19.58 7.17
CA LEU A 184 -20.83 -19.85 7.68
C LEU A 184 -20.08 -18.54 7.96
N GLN A 185 -19.08 -18.63 8.82
CA GLN A 185 -18.13 -17.55 9.06
C GLN A 185 -17.19 -17.37 7.87
N ALA A 186 -16.65 -16.16 7.72
CA ALA A 186 -15.86 -15.81 6.53
C ALA A 186 -14.35 -16.03 6.73
N SER A 187 -13.89 -16.24 7.97
CA SER A 187 -12.47 -16.34 8.29
C SER A 187 -12.14 -17.39 9.35
N ALA A 188 -10.91 -17.91 9.28
CA ALA A 188 -10.34 -18.93 10.18
C ALA A 188 -10.21 -18.49 11.65
N ARG A 189 -10.18 -17.18 11.92
CA ARG A 189 -10.07 -16.62 13.27
C ARG A 189 -11.44 -16.42 13.93
N GLU A 190 -12.48 -16.17 13.14
CA GLU A 190 -13.88 -16.24 13.63
C GLU A 190 -14.21 -17.67 14.10
N SER A 191 -13.63 -18.69 13.45
CA SER A 191 -13.80 -20.11 13.78
C SER A 191 -12.78 -20.66 14.80
N PHE A 192 -12.23 -19.78 15.65
CA PHE A 192 -11.25 -20.13 16.69
C PHE A 192 -10.12 -21.09 16.27
N GLY A 193 -9.68 -21.05 15.00
CA GLY A 193 -8.58 -21.88 14.47
C GLY A 193 -8.94 -23.25 13.87
N ASN A 194 -10.22 -23.66 13.82
CA ASN A 194 -10.63 -24.96 13.24
C ASN A 194 -10.80 -24.93 11.71
N ILE A 195 -9.73 -24.59 10.99
CA ILE A 195 -9.69 -24.49 9.52
C ILE A 195 -10.14 -25.79 8.85
N MET A 196 -9.71 -26.95 9.37
CA MET A 196 -10.08 -28.26 8.82
C MET A 196 -11.58 -28.54 8.89
N LEU A 197 -12.28 -27.97 9.87
CA LEU A 197 -13.72 -28.21 10.11
C LEU A 197 -14.57 -27.36 9.14
N LEU A 198 -14.12 -26.13 8.88
CA LEU A 198 -14.63 -25.29 7.81
C LEU A 198 -14.44 -25.93 6.43
N GLU A 199 -13.24 -26.43 6.13
CA GLU A 199 -12.94 -27.12 4.88
C GLU A 199 -13.76 -28.40 4.72
N MET A 200 -13.93 -29.17 5.79
CA MET A 200 -14.76 -30.38 5.78
C MET A 200 -16.23 -30.05 5.47
N LEU A 201 -16.78 -29.00 6.10
CA LEU A 201 -18.14 -28.54 5.82
C LEU A 201 -18.27 -28.04 4.37
N ASP A 202 -17.29 -27.30 3.87
CA ASP A 202 -17.28 -26.83 2.49
C ASP A 202 -17.20 -27.98 1.48
N HIS A 203 -16.36 -28.99 1.72
CA HIS A 203 -16.20 -30.13 0.82
C HIS A 203 -17.42 -31.05 0.80
N LEU A 204 -18.08 -31.22 1.93
CA LEU A 204 -19.23 -32.12 2.06
C LEU A 204 -20.49 -31.58 1.38
N THR A 205 -20.63 -30.26 1.28
CA THR A 205 -21.82 -29.63 0.70
C THR A 205 -21.58 -29.06 -0.73
N ALA A 206 -20.32 -28.90 -1.15
CA ALA A 206 -19.96 -28.41 -2.49
C ALA A 206 -20.48 -29.22 -3.69
N ARG A 207 -20.92 -30.48 -3.52
CA ARG A 207 -21.47 -31.30 -4.62
C ARG A 207 -22.92 -31.00 -4.97
N VAL A 208 -23.64 -30.29 -4.10
CA VAL A 208 -25.11 -30.12 -4.17
C VAL A 208 -25.51 -28.64 -4.06
N ASP A 209 -24.60 -27.77 -3.62
CA ASP A 209 -24.88 -26.38 -3.28
C ASP A 209 -24.52 -25.38 -4.38
N ALA A 210 -25.32 -24.32 -4.48
CA ALA A 210 -24.88 -23.09 -5.12
C ALA A 210 -24.28 -22.15 -4.07
N LYS A 211 -22.95 -21.96 -4.13
CA LYS A 211 -22.27 -20.95 -3.33
C LYS A 211 -22.80 -19.58 -3.73
N ARG A 212 -23.49 -18.89 -2.82
CA ARG A 212 -23.96 -17.51 -3.04
C ARG A 212 -23.26 -16.60 -2.05
N GLU A 213 -22.48 -15.67 -2.56
CA GLU A 213 -22.11 -14.48 -1.79
C GLU A 213 -23.26 -13.48 -1.97
N PRO A 214 -24.19 -13.35 -1.00
CA PRO A 214 -25.42 -12.54 -1.15
C PRO A 214 -25.18 -11.03 -1.28
N ILE A 215 -23.91 -10.61 -1.21
CA ILE A 215 -23.43 -9.24 -1.28
C ILE A 215 -22.50 -9.19 -2.50
N GLN A 216 -22.95 -8.56 -3.59
CA GLN A 216 -22.08 -8.30 -4.74
C GLN A 216 -21.03 -7.23 -4.40
N LEU A 217 -20.01 -7.08 -5.25
CA LEU A 217 -18.88 -6.17 -5.11
C LEU A 217 -19.28 -4.75 -4.63
N ASP A 218 -20.41 -4.24 -5.11
CA ASP A 218 -20.92 -2.89 -4.83
C ASP A 218 -21.98 -2.82 -3.70
N ASP A 219 -22.48 -3.97 -3.20
CA ASP A 219 -23.52 -4.03 -2.15
C ASP A 219 -22.99 -3.70 -0.75
N ILE A 220 -21.67 -3.67 -0.57
CA ILE A 220 -21.04 -3.28 0.69
C ILE A 220 -21.15 -1.78 0.97
N LEU A 221 -21.14 -0.96 -0.08
CA LEU A 221 -21.09 0.50 0.04
C LEU A 221 -22.32 1.08 0.75
N PRO A 222 -23.57 0.67 0.44
CA PRO A 222 -24.75 1.06 1.22
C PRO A 222 -24.69 0.63 2.69
N VAL A 223 -24.12 -0.54 2.99
CA VAL A 223 -24.00 -1.05 4.37
C VAL A 223 -23.04 -0.20 5.18
N LEU A 224 -21.88 0.17 4.61
CA LEU A 224 -20.90 1.04 5.25
C LEU A 224 -21.51 2.40 5.58
N ARG A 225 -22.23 3.02 4.63
CA ARG A 225 -22.92 4.31 4.84
C ARG A 225 -23.91 4.22 6.00
N ARG A 226 -24.75 3.18 6.02
CA ARG A 226 -25.77 2.99 7.06
C ARG A 226 -25.17 2.76 8.45
N ARG A 227 -23.97 2.18 8.55
CA ARG A 227 -23.30 1.89 9.83
C ARG A 227 -22.42 3.02 10.33
N LEU A 228 -21.80 3.78 9.43
CA LEU A 228 -20.78 4.78 9.77
C LEU A 228 -21.33 6.21 9.80
N LEU A 229 -22.44 6.47 9.11
CA LEU A 229 -23.06 7.79 9.03
C LEU A 229 -24.39 7.78 9.77
N ASP A 230 -24.63 8.86 10.52
CA ASP A 230 -25.89 9.08 11.23
C ASP A 230 -27.04 9.33 10.24
N GLU A 231 -26.76 10.08 9.17
CA GLU A 231 -27.69 10.41 8.09
C GLU A 231 -27.10 10.05 6.71
N PRO A 232 -27.95 9.70 5.73
CA PRO A 232 -27.48 9.48 4.37
C PRO A 232 -26.92 10.79 3.78
N PRO A 233 -25.84 10.73 2.99
CA PRO A 233 -25.27 11.93 2.38
C PRO A 233 -26.21 12.55 1.35
N ASP A 234 -26.09 13.87 1.17
CA ASP A 234 -26.81 14.61 0.16
C ASP A 234 -26.51 14.04 -1.24
N LYS A 235 -27.57 13.71 -1.99
CA LYS A 235 -27.48 13.11 -3.31
C LYS A 235 -26.89 14.06 -4.35
N GLU A 236 -27.16 15.36 -4.24
CA GLU A 236 -26.65 16.36 -5.17
C GLU A 236 -25.14 16.55 -4.98
N ILE A 237 -24.70 16.64 -3.72
CA ILE A 237 -23.28 16.72 -3.37
C ILE A 237 -22.55 15.44 -3.82
N ALA A 238 -23.10 14.26 -3.51
CA ALA A 238 -22.51 12.99 -3.92
C ALA A 238 -22.39 12.88 -5.46
N ALA A 239 -23.42 13.34 -6.20
CA ALA A 239 -23.40 13.33 -7.66
C ALA A 239 -22.38 14.32 -8.25
N ALA A 240 -22.22 15.49 -7.63
CA ALA A 240 -21.25 16.50 -8.04
C ALA A 240 -19.81 16.01 -7.81
N VAL A 241 -19.52 15.47 -6.63
CA VAL A 241 -18.20 14.87 -6.31
C VAL A 241 -17.91 13.71 -7.25
N ALA A 242 -18.88 12.83 -7.48
CA ALA A 242 -18.72 11.70 -8.40
C ALA A 242 -18.40 12.14 -9.83
N ALA A 243 -19.04 13.21 -10.32
CA ALA A 243 -18.76 13.76 -11.65
C ALA A 243 -17.36 14.39 -11.72
N ALA A 244 -16.91 15.07 -10.67
CA ALA A 244 -15.59 15.69 -10.62
C ALA A 244 -14.46 14.65 -10.70
N TYR A 245 -14.53 13.59 -9.88
CA TYR A 245 -13.54 12.51 -9.91
C TYR A 245 -13.59 11.70 -11.20
N GLU A 246 -14.79 11.40 -11.70
CA GLU A 246 -14.95 10.72 -12.98
C GLU A 246 -14.28 11.50 -14.11
N SER A 247 -14.55 12.82 -14.21
CA SER A 247 -13.98 13.65 -15.26
C SER A 247 -12.45 13.58 -15.28
N VAL A 248 -11.80 13.71 -14.12
CA VAL A 248 -10.32 13.70 -14.01
C VAL A 248 -9.75 12.33 -14.40
N ILE A 249 -10.32 11.24 -13.86
CA ILE A 249 -9.81 9.88 -14.11
C ILE A 249 -10.06 9.48 -15.58
N THR A 250 -11.25 9.77 -16.12
CA THR A 250 -11.60 9.49 -17.53
C THR A 250 -10.69 10.28 -18.48
N GLN A 251 -10.40 11.55 -18.18
CA GLN A 251 -9.50 12.38 -18.98
C GLN A 251 -8.08 11.82 -18.97
N MET A 252 -7.56 11.45 -17.80
CA MET A 252 -6.23 10.82 -17.66
C MET A 252 -6.15 9.51 -18.45
N ARG A 253 -7.14 8.62 -18.33
CA ARG A 253 -7.19 7.36 -19.11
C ARG A 253 -7.28 7.61 -20.61
N SER A 254 -8.08 8.59 -21.02
CA SER A 254 -8.25 8.96 -22.44
C SER A 254 -6.97 9.54 -23.05
N ALA A 255 -6.16 10.27 -22.26
CA ALA A 255 -4.88 10.83 -22.70
C ALA A 255 -3.83 9.73 -22.95
N HIS A 256 -3.89 8.62 -22.21
CA HIS A 256 -2.99 7.48 -22.37
C HIS A 256 -3.51 6.43 -23.38
N ALA A 257 -4.70 6.62 -23.94
CA ALA A 257 -5.30 5.68 -24.87
C ALA A 257 -4.64 5.75 -26.26
N ALA A 258 -4.17 4.59 -26.74
CA ALA A 258 -3.44 4.45 -28.01
C ALA A 258 -4.29 4.84 -29.24
N ASP A 259 -5.59 4.57 -29.21
CA ASP A 259 -6.49 4.78 -30.35
C ASP A 259 -7.89 5.28 -29.95
N ALA A 260 -8.75 5.50 -30.94
CA ALA A 260 -10.12 5.98 -30.73
C ALA A 260 -11.00 4.97 -29.99
N THR A 261 -10.76 3.67 -30.18
CA THR A 261 -11.51 2.59 -29.52
C THR A 261 -11.22 2.58 -28.02
N ALA A 262 -9.93 2.64 -27.64
CA ALA A 262 -9.49 2.72 -26.26
C ALA A 262 -10.00 3.99 -25.55
N ARG A 263 -10.08 5.13 -26.26
CA ARG A 263 -10.74 6.34 -25.72
C ARG A 263 -12.23 6.14 -25.47
N GLN A 264 -12.92 5.44 -26.36
CA GLN A 264 -14.34 5.15 -26.17
C GLN A 264 -14.56 4.19 -24.99
N ILE A 265 -13.70 3.20 -24.81
CA ILE A 265 -13.71 2.32 -23.64
C ILE A 265 -13.50 3.13 -22.36
N ALA A 266 -12.49 4.00 -22.31
CA ALA A 266 -12.24 4.86 -21.16
C ALA A 266 -13.45 5.74 -20.78
N ARG A 267 -14.16 6.30 -21.78
CA ARG A 267 -15.40 7.07 -21.55
C ARG A 267 -16.54 6.21 -20.99
N ASN A 268 -16.72 5.01 -21.53
CA ASN A 268 -17.75 4.08 -21.06
C ASN A 268 -17.46 3.62 -19.62
N GLU A 269 -16.21 3.32 -19.31
CA GLU A 269 -15.76 3.01 -17.95
C GLU A 269 -15.94 4.20 -17.01
N GLY A 270 -15.68 5.42 -17.48
CA GLY A 270 -15.96 6.67 -16.76
C GLY A 270 -17.40 6.73 -16.26
N LEU A 271 -18.38 6.49 -17.13
CA LEU A 271 -19.80 6.50 -16.74
C LEU A 271 -20.12 5.46 -15.64
N ALA A 272 -19.52 4.27 -15.69
CA ALA A 272 -19.67 3.27 -14.63
C ALA A 272 -18.99 3.74 -13.33
N LEU A 273 -17.80 4.34 -13.43
CA LEU A 273 -17.04 4.89 -12.33
C LEU A 273 -17.81 6.00 -11.61
N ARG A 274 -18.47 6.92 -12.33
CA ARG A 274 -19.34 7.94 -11.74
C ARG A 274 -20.44 7.35 -10.88
N ARG A 275 -21.15 6.33 -11.39
CA ARG A 275 -22.22 5.65 -10.62
C ARG A 275 -21.66 5.04 -9.34
N ARG A 276 -20.46 4.45 -9.44
CA ARG A 276 -19.77 3.83 -8.32
C ARG A 276 -19.33 4.84 -7.26
N PHE A 277 -18.75 5.98 -7.66
CA PHE A 277 -18.42 7.07 -6.73
C PHE A 277 -19.66 7.61 -6.01
N ALA A 278 -20.77 7.83 -6.74
CA ALA A 278 -22.01 8.30 -6.12
C ALA A 278 -22.58 7.29 -5.11
N ALA A 279 -22.43 5.98 -5.37
CA ALA A 279 -22.83 4.92 -4.44
C ALA A 279 -21.88 4.79 -3.23
N ALA A 280 -20.59 5.08 -3.43
CA ALA A 280 -19.55 4.95 -2.42
C ALA A 280 -19.41 6.17 -1.50
N TYR A 281 -19.87 7.35 -1.92
CA TYR A 281 -19.70 8.60 -1.18
C TYR A 281 -20.13 8.45 0.30
N PRO A 282 -19.29 8.85 1.28
CA PRO A 282 -18.08 9.68 1.16
C PRO A 282 -16.76 8.90 1.00
N PHE A 283 -16.79 7.63 0.57
CA PHE A 283 -15.58 6.84 0.35
C PHE A 283 -15.13 6.84 -1.11
N HIS A 284 -13.82 6.83 -1.35
CA HIS A 284 -13.27 6.48 -2.66
C HIS A 284 -13.42 4.96 -2.86
N PRO A 285 -14.03 4.47 -3.97
CA PRO A 285 -14.29 3.04 -4.17
C PRO A 285 -13.04 2.15 -4.01
N THR A 286 -11.89 2.63 -4.50
CA THR A 286 -10.60 1.93 -4.41
C THR A 286 -10.18 1.58 -2.98
N LEU A 287 -10.46 2.42 -1.98
CA LEU A 287 -10.11 2.07 -0.59
C LEU A 287 -10.86 0.81 -0.14
N ILE A 288 -12.14 0.71 -0.49
CA ILE A 288 -12.97 -0.44 -0.15
C ILE A 288 -12.52 -1.69 -0.92
N ASP A 289 -12.11 -1.52 -2.18
CA ASP A 289 -11.54 -2.60 -2.98
C ASP A 289 -10.24 -3.14 -2.40
N ILE A 290 -9.33 -2.28 -1.93
CA ILE A 290 -8.09 -2.71 -1.26
C ILE A 290 -8.42 -3.54 -0.02
N MET A 291 -9.31 -3.06 0.84
CA MET A 291 -9.69 -3.77 2.06
C MET A 291 -10.33 -5.14 1.76
N ARG A 292 -11.15 -5.23 0.71
CA ARG A 292 -11.83 -6.47 0.32
C ARG A 292 -10.91 -7.45 -0.41
N ASP A 293 -10.20 -7.00 -1.43
CA ASP A 293 -9.50 -7.91 -2.35
C ASP A 293 -8.09 -8.23 -1.87
N ARG A 294 -7.46 -7.29 -1.14
CA ARG A 294 -6.07 -7.44 -0.69
C ARG A 294 -6.03 -7.79 0.78
N TRP A 295 -6.62 -6.95 1.64
CA TRP A 295 -6.51 -7.18 3.09
C TRP A 295 -7.28 -8.41 3.56
N ALA A 296 -8.29 -8.88 2.81
CA ALA A 296 -8.94 -10.15 3.11
C ALA A 296 -7.99 -11.35 3.12
N SER A 297 -6.86 -11.29 2.41
CA SER A 297 -5.82 -12.34 2.45
C SER A 297 -4.97 -12.31 3.73
N ILE A 298 -5.02 -11.22 4.50
CA ILE A 298 -4.22 -11.07 5.72
C ILE A 298 -4.88 -11.90 6.84
N PRO A 299 -4.15 -12.86 7.46
CA PRO A 299 -4.74 -13.75 8.49
C PRO A 299 -5.32 -13.01 9.70
N ASP A 300 -4.72 -11.88 10.07
CA ASP A 300 -5.12 -11.06 11.21
C ASP A 300 -6.26 -10.07 10.89
N PHE A 301 -6.63 -9.89 9.62
CA PHE A 301 -7.56 -8.85 9.22
C PHE A 301 -8.99 -9.17 9.67
N GLN A 302 -9.50 -8.35 10.59
CA GLN A 302 -10.87 -8.44 11.05
C GLN A 302 -11.75 -7.74 10.03
N ARG A 303 -12.19 -8.52 9.03
CA ARG A 303 -12.99 -8.04 7.90
C ARG A 303 -14.28 -7.30 8.32
N THR A 304 -14.63 -7.25 9.60
CA THR A 304 -15.95 -6.88 10.10
C THR A 304 -15.87 -5.65 11.01
N ARG A 305 -15.78 -5.83 12.33
CA ARG A 305 -15.75 -4.76 13.34
C ARG A 305 -14.48 -3.92 13.29
N GLY A 306 -13.34 -4.56 12.98
CA GLY A 306 -12.06 -3.90 12.87
C GLY A 306 -11.99 -2.91 11.71
N ALA A 307 -12.34 -3.37 10.51
CA ALA A 307 -12.50 -2.54 9.31
C ALA A 307 -13.44 -1.33 9.54
N LEU A 308 -14.61 -1.54 10.17
CA LEU A 308 -15.55 -0.46 10.48
C LEU A 308 -14.95 0.56 11.45
N ARG A 309 -14.27 0.10 12.50
CA ARG A 309 -13.60 0.98 13.47
C ARG A 309 -12.52 1.82 12.78
N PHE A 310 -11.72 1.22 11.91
CA PHE A 310 -10.71 1.93 11.14
C PHE A 310 -11.32 3.04 10.26
N LEU A 311 -12.33 2.71 9.45
CA LEU A 311 -13.02 3.69 8.60
C LEU A 311 -13.70 4.80 9.44
N ALA A 312 -14.31 4.45 10.57
CA ALA A 312 -14.92 5.41 11.48
C ALA A 312 -13.89 6.40 12.04
N THR A 313 -12.73 5.92 12.50
CA THR A 313 -11.64 6.76 13.01
C THR A 313 -11.12 7.71 11.93
N CYS A 314 -10.88 7.19 10.71
CA CYS A 314 -10.46 8.02 9.58
C CYS A 314 -11.46 9.15 9.27
N LEU A 315 -12.75 8.81 9.15
CA LEU A 315 -13.80 9.81 8.90
C LEU A 315 -13.89 10.85 10.01
N TYR A 316 -13.80 10.43 11.27
CA TYR A 316 -13.83 11.33 12.41
C TYR A 316 -12.65 12.31 12.38
N THR A 317 -11.44 11.82 12.14
CA THR A 317 -10.23 12.65 12.05
C THR A 317 -10.28 13.63 10.89
N LEU A 318 -10.72 13.18 9.70
CA LEU A 318 -10.90 14.07 8.54
C LEU A 318 -11.98 15.14 8.77
N LYS A 319 -13.12 14.76 9.37
CA LYS A 319 -14.18 15.71 9.75
C LYS A 319 -13.66 16.78 10.70
N LYS A 320 -12.84 16.41 11.70
CA LYS A 320 -12.23 17.36 12.65
C LYS A 320 -11.27 18.33 11.96
N ARG A 321 -10.58 17.89 10.89
CA ARG A 321 -9.67 18.71 10.09
C ARG A 321 -10.39 19.59 9.06
N GLY A 322 -11.65 19.29 8.72
CA GLY A 322 -12.39 19.98 7.67
C GLY A 322 -11.82 19.73 6.27
N SER A 323 -11.20 18.57 6.05
CA SER A 323 -10.40 18.26 4.85
C SER A 323 -10.97 17.08 4.06
N GLY A 324 -10.88 17.15 2.74
CA GLY A 324 -11.15 16.04 1.81
C GLY A 324 -12.60 15.95 1.34
N LEU A 325 -12.78 15.67 0.05
CA LEU A 325 -14.10 15.40 -0.54
C LEU A 325 -14.52 13.93 -0.36
N LEU A 326 -13.55 13.03 -0.29
CA LEU A 326 -13.69 11.59 -0.12
C LEU A 326 -12.62 11.07 0.86
N LEU A 327 -12.91 9.95 1.51
CA LEU A 327 -11.91 9.13 2.17
C LEU A 327 -11.41 8.06 1.20
N GLY A 328 -10.24 8.26 0.62
CA GLY A 328 -9.55 7.30 -0.24
C GLY A 328 -8.25 6.74 0.36
N PRO A 329 -7.53 5.89 -0.40
CA PRO A 329 -6.33 5.23 0.08
C PRO A 329 -5.18 6.20 0.35
N GLY A 330 -5.18 7.38 -0.29
CA GLY A 330 -4.21 8.44 -0.03
C GLY A 330 -4.61 9.42 1.09
N ASP A 331 -5.84 9.32 1.60
CA ASP A 331 -6.43 10.30 2.54
C ASP A 331 -6.44 9.82 3.99
N ILE A 332 -5.80 8.67 4.26
CA ILE A 332 -5.76 8.09 5.60
C ILE A 332 -4.82 8.93 6.47
N PRO A 333 -5.31 9.55 7.56
CA PRO A 333 -4.51 10.45 8.39
C PRO A 333 -3.55 9.67 9.28
N LEU A 334 -2.49 9.13 8.69
CA LEU A 334 -1.50 8.32 9.40
C LEU A 334 -0.70 9.13 10.43
N ASP A 335 -0.74 10.45 10.44
CA ASP A 335 -0.13 11.27 11.49
C ASP A 335 -0.94 11.25 12.81
N ASP A 336 -2.21 10.84 12.75
CA ASP A 336 -3.08 10.67 13.91
C ASP A 336 -2.83 9.32 14.61
N PRO A 337 -2.47 9.29 15.90
CA PRO A 337 -2.15 8.05 16.60
C PRO A 337 -3.31 7.05 16.65
N ASP A 338 -4.56 7.51 16.76
CA ASP A 338 -5.72 6.63 16.84
C ASP A 338 -6.00 5.96 15.49
N THR A 339 -5.80 6.70 14.40
CA THR A 339 -5.88 6.17 13.04
C THR A 339 -4.77 5.15 12.78
N GLN A 340 -3.52 5.44 13.18
CA GLN A 340 -2.43 4.46 13.10
C GLN A 340 -2.75 3.19 13.91
N ASN A 341 -3.22 3.36 15.16
CA ASN A 341 -3.57 2.24 16.03
C ASN A 341 -4.65 1.36 15.39
N ALA A 342 -5.71 1.98 14.86
CA ALA A 342 -6.78 1.27 14.19
C ALA A 342 -6.26 0.54 12.94
N PHE A 343 -5.49 1.21 12.08
CA PHE A 343 -4.89 0.62 10.88
C PHE A 343 -4.03 -0.61 11.19
N PHE A 344 -3.05 -0.48 12.10
CA PHE A 344 -2.15 -1.58 12.42
C PHE A 344 -2.80 -2.70 13.24
N THR A 345 -3.95 -2.47 13.86
CA THR A 345 -4.75 -3.57 14.42
C THR A 345 -5.31 -4.46 13.32
N GLU A 346 -5.61 -3.89 12.14
CA GLU A 346 -6.18 -4.61 11.00
C GLU A 346 -5.11 -5.33 10.17
N VAL A 347 -4.00 -4.66 9.86
CA VAL A 347 -2.97 -5.21 8.96
C VAL A 347 -1.82 -5.91 9.70
N GLY A 348 -1.72 -5.74 11.03
CA GLY A 348 -0.61 -6.23 11.84
C GLY A 348 0.72 -5.53 11.55
N GLN A 349 1.84 -6.06 12.04
CA GLN A 349 3.21 -5.62 11.70
C GLN A 349 3.61 -4.18 12.08
N ARG A 350 2.95 -3.58 13.09
CA ARG A 350 3.24 -2.22 13.55
C ARG A 350 4.72 -1.95 13.79
N GLU A 351 5.37 -2.80 14.60
CA GLU A 351 6.78 -2.60 14.96
C GLU A 351 7.71 -2.72 13.75
N ALA A 352 7.39 -3.60 12.81
CA ALA A 352 8.20 -3.81 11.61
C ALA A 352 8.15 -2.61 10.66
N PHE A 353 7.01 -1.92 10.57
CA PHE A 353 6.83 -0.74 9.72
C PHE A 353 7.17 0.60 10.39
N LYS A 354 7.58 0.60 11.67
CA LYS A 354 7.92 1.82 12.41
C LYS A 354 8.97 2.67 11.70
N ALA A 355 9.99 2.04 11.12
CA ALA A 355 11.04 2.74 10.39
C ALA A 355 10.51 3.38 9.08
N VAL A 356 9.62 2.68 8.37
CA VAL A 356 8.95 3.19 7.16
C VAL A 356 8.15 4.45 7.49
N LEU A 357 7.31 4.39 8.53
CA LEU A 357 6.51 5.53 8.98
C LEU A 357 7.39 6.71 9.39
N SER A 358 8.41 6.45 10.21
CA SER A 358 9.30 7.49 10.75
C SER A 358 10.10 8.20 9.66
N HIS A 359 10.71 7.44 8.75
CA HIS A 359 11.63 8.02 7.76
C HIS A 359 10.93 8.50 6.49
N ASP A 360 9.87 7.84 6.05
CA ASP A 360 9.27 8.14 4.75
C ASP A 360 7.93 8.86 4.84
N LEU A 361 7.05 8.57 5.82
CA LEU A 361 5.65 9.08 5.79
C LEU A 361 5.31 10.17 6.83
N VAL A 362 5.53 9.95 8.12
CA VAL A 362 4.90 10.75 9.21
C VAL A 362 5.88 11.36 10.21
N GLY A 363 7.15 10.94 10.20
CA GLY A 363 8.15 11.53 11.08
C GLY A 363 8.39 13.03 10.81
N PRO A 364 9.01 13.75 11.75
CA PRO A 364 9.24 15.19 11.62
C PRO A 364 10.12 15.56 10.41
N ASN A 365 10.97 14.62 9.99
CA ASN A 365 11.89 14.74 8.86
C ASN A 365 11.55 13.76 7.73
N ALA A 366 10.30 13.29 7.66
CA ALA A 366 9.87 12.31 6.68
C ALA A 366 10.07 12.80 5.24
N ARG A 367 10.42 11.86 4.33
CA ARG A 367 10.67 12.18 2.91
C ARG A 367 9.46 12.79 2.23
N THR A 368 8.26 12.26 2.46
CA THR A 368 7.01 12.83 1.94
C THR A 368 6.80 14.28 2.38
N ARG A 369 7.00 14.57 3.67
CA ARG A 369 6.81 15.92 4.22
C ARG A 369 7.76 16.93 3.60
N ARG A 370 9.04 16.55 3.43
CA ARG A 370 10.03 17.42 2.78
C ARG A 370 9.67 17.72 1.33
N LEU A 371 9.19 16.72 0.60
CA LEU A 371 8.72 16.87 -0.77
C LEU A 371 7.48 17.78 -0.83
N ASP A 372 6.50 17.55 0.04
CA ASP A 372 5.30 18.39 0.10
C ASP A 372 5.63 19.84 0.50
N ASP A 373 6.53 20.06 1.46
CA ASP A 373 6.98 21.39 1.85
C ASP A 373 7.72 22.11 0.70
N GLN A 374 8.49 21.38 -0.11
CA GLN A 374 9.14 21.92 -1.29
C GLN A 374 8.10 22.28 -2.36
N LEU A 375 7.20 21.34 -2.69
CA LEU A 375 6.12 21.56 -3.67
C LEU A 375 5.22 22.71 -3.26
N ALA A 376 4.91 22.89 -1.98
CA ALA A 376 4.11 24.00 -1.50
C ALA A 376 4.80 25.37 -1.63
N ARG A 377 6.14 25.42 -1.56
CA ARG A 377 6.90 26.66 -1.81
C ARG A 377 6.92 27.02 -3.29
N GLU A 378 7.04 26.02 -4.15
CA GLU A 378 7.04 26.21 -5.61
C GLU A 378 5.63 26.48 -6.16
N TYR A 379 4.63 25.76 -5.64
CA TYR A 379 3.24 25.76 -6.07
C TYR A 379 2.29 25.89 -4.85
N PRO A 380 1.98 27.11 -4.38
CA PRO A 380 1.18 27.33 -3.17
C PRO A 380 -0.20 26.67 -3.16
N ASN A 381 -0.80 26.43 -4.35
CA ASN A 381 -2.07 25.71 -4.50
C ASN A 381 -2.00 24.24 -4.04
N LEU A 382 -0.82 23.64 -3.94
CA LEU A 382 -0.63 22.26 -3.50
C LEU A 382 -0.47 22.12 -1.97
N SER A 383 -0.39 23.23 -1.23
CA SER A 383 -0.14 23.21 0.22
C SER A 383 -1.18 22.43 1.04
N GLY A 384 -2.43 22.32 0.55
CA GLY A 384 -3.50 21.54 1.20
C GLY A 384 -3.71 20.15 0.60
N VAL A 385 -3.04 19.84 -0.51
CA VAL A 385 -3.19 18.58 -1.26
C VAL A 385 -2.19 17.54 -0.78
N CYS A 386 -0.97 17.99 -0.45
CA CYS A 386 0.17 17.17 -0.03
C CYS A 386 0.38 15.94 -0.95
N PRO A 387 0.69 16.15 -2.24
CA PRO A 387 0.74 15.07 -3.23
C PRO A 387 1.67 13.91 -2.85
N ALA A 388 2.83 14.20 -2.25
CA ALA A 388 3.80 13.19 -1.86
C ALA A 388 3.26 12.30 -0.73
N THR A 389 2.68 12.92 0.30
CA THR A 389 2.01 12.20 1.40
C THR A 389 0.83 11.38 0.88
N ARG A 390 0.00 11.93 -0.02
CA ARG A 390 -1.15 11.23 -0.60
C ARG A 390 -0.73 9.99 -1.39
N LEU A 391 0.26 10.12 -2.28
CA LEU A 391 0.82 9.00 -3.05
C LEU A 391 1.43 7.93 -2.15
N ALA A 392 2.28 8.33 -1.21
CA ALA A 392 2.95 7.39 -0.32
C ALA A 392 1.96 6.65 0.59
N THR A 393 0.94 7.34 1.10
CA THR A 393 -0.11 6.72 1.92
C THR A 393 -0.89 5.68 1.11
N ALA A 394 -1.25 5.99 -0.14
CA ALA A 394 -1.91 5.03 -1.02
C ALA A 394 -1.02 3.81 -1.31
N ILE A 395 0.26 4.01 -1.66
CA ILE A 395 1.22 2.91 -1.86
C ILE A 395 1.32 2.05 -0.59
N LEU A 396 1.35 2.68 0.59
CA LEU A 396 1.40 1.96 1.86
C LEU A 396 0.17 1.05 2.02
N MET A 397 -1.04 1.53 1.70
CA MET A 397 -2.25 0.69 1.76
C MET A 397 -2.18 -0.53 0.84
N TYR A 398 -1.59 -0.35 -0.34
CA TYR A 398 -1.35 -1.41 -1.31
C TYR A 398 -0.19 -2.35 -0.94
N SER A 399 0.63 -1.98 0.04
CA SER A 399 1.78 -2.77 0.50
C SER A 399 1.38 -3.90 1.44
N PHE A 400 0.12 -3.95 1.86
CA PHE A 400 -0.45 -5.01 2.70
C PHE A 400 -1.45 -5.86 1.91
N GLY A 401 -1.39 -7.17 2.12
CA GLY A 401 -2.28 -8.13 1.47
C GLY A 401 -1.93 -8.41 -0.01
N GLY A 402 -1.90 -9.69 -0.39
CA GLY A 402 -1.77 -10.12 -1.78
C GLY A 402 -3.15 -10.20 -2.45
N LEU A 403 -3.20 -10.16 -3.79
CA LEU A 403 -4.43 -10.50 -4.49
C LEU A 403 -4.45 -12.01 -4.74
N THR A 404 -5.46 -12.70 -4.25
CA THR A 404 -5.71 -14.10 -4.62
C THR A 404 -6.60 -14.13 -5.87
N ARG A 405 -6.11 -14.71 -6.98
CA ARG A 405 -6.96 -14.95 -8.17
C ARG A 405 -7.83 -16.19 -7.93
N PRO A 406 -9.15 -16.13 -8.16
CA PRO A 406 -9.97 -17.34 -8.20
C PRO A 406 -9.69 -18.12 -9.49
N GLY A 407 -9.16 -19.36 -9.40
CA GLY A 407 -8.95 -20.27 -10.53
C GLY A 407 -8.49 -21.68 -10.13
N ASP A 408 -8.89 -22.70 -10.89
CA ASP A 408 -8.77 -24.16 -10.63
C ASP A 408 -7.35 -24.77 -10.57
N ARG A 409 -6.28 -23.96 -10.58
CA ARG A 409 -4.90 -24.46 -10.44
C ARG A 409 -4.13 -23.54 -9.51
N ALA A 410 -3.64 -24.12 -8.41
CA ALA A 410 -2.70 -23.59 -7.43
C ALA A 410 -2.60 -22.04 -7.33
N GLU A 411 -3.10 -21.52 -6.22
CA GLU A 411 -3.02 -20.15 -5.71
C GLU A 411 -1.77 -19.34 -6.15
N GLU A 412 -1.78 -18.78 -7.36
CA GLU A 412 -0.82 -17.73 -7.74
C GLU A 412 -1.29 -16.41 -7.10
N SER A 413 -0.88 -16.19 -5.85
CA SER A 413 -1.07 -14.91 -5.17
C SER A 413 -0.25 -13.84 -5.89
N ILE A 414 -0.91 -12.80 -6.39
CA ILE A 414 -0.23 -11.65 -6.94
C ILE A 414 0.49 -10.93 -5.78
N PRO A 415 1.79 -10.61 -5.93
CA PRO A 415 2.56 -9.94 -4.88
C PRO A 415 1.98 -8.56 -4.52
N THR A 416 2.23 -8.16 -3.28
CA THR A 416 1.87 -6.84 -2.71
C THR A 416 2.40 -5.69 -3.57
N GLY A 417 1.75 -4.53 -3.46
CA GLY A 417 2.11 -3.32 -4.21
C GLY A 417 1.12 -2.97 -5.31
N VAL A 418 1.38 -1.85 -5.97
CA VAL A 418 0.46 -1.19 -6.91
C VAL A 418 1.18 -0.75 -8.17
N ALA A 419 0.57 -1.00 -9.33
CA ALA A 419 1.07 -0.50 -10.60
C ALA A 419 0.81 1.00 -10.75
N GLU A 420 1.66 1.71 -11.50
CA GLU A 420 1.55 3.17 -11.62
C GLU A 420 0.16 3.64 -12.06
N ALA A 421 -0.41 3.05 -13.12
CA ALA A 421 -1.73 3.43 -13.62
C ALA A 421 -2.85 3.20 -12.59
N GLU A 422 -2.76 2.14 -11.79
CA GLU A 422 -3.71 1.83 -10.72
C GLU A 422 -3.57 2.84 -9.56
N LEU A 423 -2.33 3.16 -9.18
CA LEU A 423 -2.03 4.14 -8.14
C LEU A 423 -2.55 5.53 -8.54
N LEU A 424 -2.26 5.99 -9.76
CA LEU A 424 -2.71 7.28 -10.25
C LEU A 424 -4.23 7.37 -10.21
N ALA A 425 -4.95 6.35 -10.71
CA ALA A 425 -6.41 6.32 -10.65
C ALA A 425 -6.99 6.30 -9.22
N ALA A 426 -6.19 5.95 -8.20
CA ALA A 426 -6.60 5.93 -6.80
C ALA A 426 -6.35 7.25 -6.05
N VAL A 427 -5.52 8.16 -6.61
CA VAL A 427 -5.06 9.37 -5.91
C VAL A 427 -5.33 10.67 -6.66
N VAL A 428 -5.47 10.63 -7.99
CA VAL A 428 -5.84 11.81 -8.77
C VAL A 428 -7.29 12.21 -8.46
N GLY A 429 -7.53 13.51 -8.50
CA GLY A 429 -8.81 14.09 -8.14
C GLY A 429 -8.93 15.51 -8.65
N PRO A 430 -10.04 16.21 -8.33
CA PRO A 430 -10.23 17.59 -8.75
C PRO A 430 -9.16 18.56 -8.22
N ASP A 431 -8.40 18.16 -7.20
CA ASP A 431 -7.34 18.92 -6.54
C ASP A 431 -5.92 18.45 -6.89
N LEU A 432 -5.76 17.33 -7.60
CA LEU A 432 -4.46 16.77 -8.00
C LEU A 432 -4.54 16.14 -9.39
N ASP A 433 -3.83 16.75 -10.35
CA ASP A 433 -3.72 16.23 -11.72
C ASP A 433 -2.67 15.11 -11.83
N SER A 434 -2.75 14.35 -12.92
CA SER A 434 -1.90 13.19 -13.14
C SER A 434 -0.44 13.53 -13.44
N ILE A 435 -0.15 14.68 -14.03
CA ILE A 435 1.22 15.08 -14.41
C ILE A 435 1.99 15.42 -13.14
N THR A 436 1.39 16.24 -12.27
CA THR A 436 1.94 16.55 -10.95
C THR A 436 2.13 15.27 -10.13
N ALA A 437 1.13 14.39 -10.10
CA ALA A 437 1.23 13.12 -9.39
C ALA A 437 2.37 12.22 -9.92
N GLN A 438 2.57 12.14 -11.24
CA GLN A 438 3.65 11.37 -11.86
C GLN A 438 5.04 11.95 -11.53
N ALA A 439 5.19 13.27 -11.59
CA ALA A 439 6.45 13.93 -11.22
C ALA A 439 6.78 13.67 -9.75
N THR A 440 5.81 13.85 -8.85
CA THR A 440 6.00 13.57 -7.43
C THR A 440 6.27 12.09 -7.15
N LEU A 441 5.66 11.16 -7.89
CA LEU A 441 5.93 9.73 -7.75
C LEU A 441 7.38 9.37 -8.12
N LYS A 442 7.94 10.03 -9.15
CA LYS A 442 9.35 9.89 -9.50
C LYS A 442 10.25 10.39 -8.37
N ASP A 443 9.95 11.55 -7.79
CA ASP A 443 10.71 12.08 -6.65
C ASP A 443 10.63 11.17 -5.42
N LEU A 444 9.45 10.59 -5.15
CA LEU A 444 9.27 9.60 -4.08
C LEU A 444 10.16 8.37 -4.31
N ARG A 445 10.21 7.84 -5.54
CA ARG A 445 11.07 6.70 -5.88
C ARG A 445 12.55 7.00 -5.65
N GLU A 446 12.99 8.22 -5.93
CA GLU A 446 14.39 8.61 -5.76
C GLU A 446 14.76 8.87 -4.29
N GLN A 447 13.85 9.43 -3.49
CA GLN A 447 14.15 9.95 -2.15
C GLN A 447 13.72 9.07 -0.98
N CYS A 448 12.66 8.27 -1.12
CA CYS A 448 12.19 7.38 -0.05
C CYS A 448 13.24 6.30 0.26
N LEU A 449 13.27 5.87 1.52
CA LEU A 449 14.28 4.96 2.06
C LEU A 449 13.79 3.50 2.14
N TYR A 450 12.48 3.30 2.11
CA TYR A 450 11.81 2.01 2.23
C TYR A 450 10.80 1.75 1.10
N LEU A 451 10.69 2.67 0.15
CA LEU A 451 9.90 2.48 -1.07
C LEU A 451 10.72 1.66 -2.08
N HIS A 452 10.13 0.60 -2.60
CA HIS A 452 10.69 -0.27 -3.62
C HIS A 452 9.85 -0.21 -4.90
N TYR A 453 10.53 -0.31 -6.04
CA TYR A 453 9.90 -0.43 -7.35
C TYR A 453 10.58 -1.57 -8.12
N ASP A 454 9.81 -2.58 -8.52
CA ASP A 454 10.31 -3.79 -9.19
C ASP A 454 10.23 -3.72 -10.73
N GLY A 455 10.07 -2.52 -11.28
CA GLY A 455 9.83 -2.32 -12.71
C GLY A 455 8.36 -2.32 -13.10
N ALA A 456 7.46 -2.80 -12.23
CA ALA A 456 6.02 -2.82 -12.48
C ALA A 456 5.19 -2.23 -11.33
N ARG A 457 5.63 -2.37 -10.08
CA ARG A 457 4.84 -2.08 -8.87
C ARG A 457 5.64 -1.30 -7.84
N TYR A 458 4.95 -0.37 -7.19
CA TYR A 458 5.42 0.34 -6.01
C TYR A 458 4.96 -0.39 -4.74
N VAL A 459 5.89 -0.57 -3.80
CA VAL A 459 5.61 -1.22 -2.51
C VAL A 459 6.55 -0.71 -1.43
N PHE A 460 6.00 -0.40 -0.25
CA PHE A 460 6.80 -0.18 0.94
C PHE A 460 7.16 -1.52 1.57
N LYS A 461 8.45 -1.72 1.84
CA LYS A 461 8.95 -2.91 2.54
C LYS A 461 9.63 -2.49 3.83
N THR A 462 9.73 -3.42 4.78
CA THR A 462 10.45 -3.22 6.04
C THR A 462 11.97 -3.23 5.84
N THR A 463 12.44 -3.75 4.70
CA THR A 463 13.85 -3.74 4.32
C THR A 463 14.24 -2.41 3.67
N PRO A 464 15.42 -1.87 3.99
CA PRO A 464 15.94 -0.66 3.37
C PRO A 464 16.15 -0.86 1.86
N ASN A 465 15.89 0.18 1.07
CA ASN A 465 16.23 0.18 -0.35
C ASN A 465 17.69 0.63 -0.59
N VAL A 466 18.08 0.68 -1.86
CA VAL A 466 19.44 1.09 -2.27
C VAL A 466 19.77 2.50 -1.80
N THR A 467 18.80 3.43 -1.81
CA THR A 467 19.00 4.80 -1.29
C THR A 467 19.46 4.78 0.14
N LYS A 468 18.72 4.08 1.01
CA LYS A 468 19.06 4.02 2.43
C LYS A 468 20.41 3.36 2.67
N LEU A 469 20.66 2.20 2.04
CA LEU A 469 21.95 1.51 2.18
C LEU A 469 23.11 2.40 1.74
N LEU A 470 22.92 3.21 0.71
CA LEU A 470 23.93 4.13 0.21
C LEU A 470 24.12 5.35 1.12
N GLU A 471 23.05 5.94 1.65
CA GLU A 471 23.15 7.03 2.63
C GLU A 471 23.85 6.56 3.91
N ASP A 472 23.43 5.41 4.46
CA ASP A 472 24.03 4.82 5.67
C ASP A 472 25.52 4.51 5.45
N GLU A 473 25.91 3.98 4.29
CA GLU A 473 27.32 3.71 3.98
C GLU A 473 28.10 5.01 3.74
N ALA A 474 27.50 6.02 3.10
CA ALA A 474 28.14 7.32 2.88
C ALA A 474 28.46 8.03 4.20
N GLU A 475 27.57 7.97 5.20
CA GLU A 475 27.80 8.50 6.55
C GLU A 475 28.99 7.84 7.25
N ASN A 476 29.27 6.57 6.94
CA ASN A 476 30.42 5.83 7.48
C ASN A 476 31.76 6.18 6.81
N VAL A 477 31.75 6.86 5.66
CA VAL A 477 32.98 7.28 4.96
C VAL A 477 33.60 8.49 5.66
N ARG A 478 34.84 8.35 6.12
CA ARG A 478 35.54 9.40 6.88
C ARG A 478 36.05 10.53 5.98
N GLU A 479 35.98 11.77 6.44
CA GLU A 479 36.44 12.95 5.68
C GLU A 479 37.91 12.87 5.22
N PRO A 480 38.88 12.43 6.05
CA PRO A 480 40.29 12.31 5.61
C PRO A 480 40.46 11.35 4.43
N GLU A 481 39.63 10.30 4.36
CA GLU A 481 39.65 9.35 3.27
C GLU A 481 39.08 9.93 1.98
N VAL A 482 38.08 10.82 2.08
CA VAL A 482 37.52 11.56 0.93
C VAL A 482 38.55 12.57 0.43
N ARG A 483 39.16 13.33 1.36
CA ARG A 483 40.22 14.30 1.07
C ARG A 483 41.38 13.66 0.32
N GLN A 484 41.92 12.54 0.82
CA GLN A 484 43.02 11.83 0.18
C GLN A 484 42.63 11.34 -1.22
N ALA A 485 41.44 10.79 -1.38
CA ALA A 485 40.98 10.29 -2.68
C ALA A 485 40.71 11.41 -3.70
N LEU A 486 40.38 12.63 -3.26
CA LEU A 486 40.30 13.81 -4.14
C LEU A 486 41.69 14.32 -4.52
N LYS A 487 42.67 14.22 -3.62
CA LYS A 487 44.07 14.52 -3.93
C LYS A 487 44.60 13.61 -5.04
N GLU A 488 44.37 12.31 -4.92
CA GLU A 488 44.75 11.30 -5.92
C GLU A 488 44.09 11.57 -7.28
N GLU A 489 42.84 12.04 -7.28
CA GLU A 489 42.12 12.44 -8.49
C GLU A 489 42.78 13.66 -9.16
N LEU A 490 43.21 14.66 -8.37
CA LEU A 490 43.98 15.80 -8.87
C LEU A 490 45.33 15.37 -9.42
N GLU A 491 46.06 14.52 -8.69
CA GLU A 491 47.36 13.98 -9.09
C GLU A 491 47.26 13.22 -10.40
N SER A 492 46.22 12.39 -10.57
CA SER A 492 45.95 11.68 -11.81
C SER A 492 45.69 12.63 -12.99
N ARG A 493 44.85 13.64 -12.80
CA ARG A 493 44.49 14.62 -13.86
C ARG A 493 45.63 15.54 -14.26
N LEU A 494 46.53 15.83 -13.32
CA LEU A 494 47.69 16.70 -13.51
C LEU A 494 48.97 15.90 -13.80
N SER A 495 48.89 14.58 -13.86
CA SER A 495 50.03 13.71 -14.17
C SER A 495 50.65 14.08 -15.52
N GLY A 496 51.98 14.19 -15.55
CA GLY A 496 52.72 14.61 -16.74
C GLY A 496 52.67 16.12 -17.04
N ARG A 497 51.92 16.93 -16.27
CA ARG A 497 51.90 18.39 -16.43
C ARG A 497 53.08 19.03 -15.70
N VAL A 498 54.01 19.54 -16.49
CA VAL A 498 55.24 20.15 -15.99
C VAL A 498 54.92 21.44 -15.23
N GLY A 499 55.37 21.54 -13.98
CA GLY A 499 55.19 22.75 -13.15
C GLY A 499 53.90 22.77 -12.32
N ALA A 500 53.01 21.78 -12.43
CA ALA A 500 51.86 21.64 -11.54
C ALA A 500 52.30 21.09 -10.17
N LEU A 501 52.01 21.82 -9.09
CA LEU A 501 52.29 21.41 -7.72
C LEU A 501 50.97 21.29 -6.95
N ILE A 502 50.70 20.13 -6.34
CA ILE A 502 49.41 19.84 -5.73
C ILE A 502 49.53 19.92 -4.22
N TRP A 503 48.72 20.79 -3.62
CA TRP A 503 48.56 20.95 -2.18
C TRP A 503 49.91 21.03 -1.44
N PRO A 504 50.75 22.02 -1.78
CA PRO A 504 52.00 22.24 -1.04
C PRO A 504 51.66 22.53 0.44
N ALA A 505 52.41 21.93 1.35
CA ALA A 505 52.17 22.08 2.78
C ALA A 505 52.50 23.50 3.28
N ASP A 506 53.52 24.12 2.68
CA ASP A 506 54.02 25.45 3.01
C ASP A 506 54.76 26.04 1.79
N SER A 507 55.39 27.20 1.98
CA SER A 507 56.19 27.83 0.94
C SER A 507 57.42 27.01 0.51
N ARG A 508 57.96 26.13 1.36
CA ARG A 508 59.11 25.26 1.01
C ARG A 508 58.69 24.14 0.06
N GLY A 509 57.42 23.72 0.11
CA GLY A 509 56.80 22.78 -0.83
C GLY A 509 56.69 23.29 -2.27
N ILE A 510 56.99 24.58 -2.51
CA ILE A 510 57.06 25.19 -3.84
C ILE A 510 58.51 25.61 -4.09
N SER A 511 59.24 24.89 -4.96
CA SER A 511 60.65 25.19 -5.27
C SER A 511 60.85 26.64 -5.71
N ASP A 512 61.94 27.29 -5.28
CA ASP A 512 62.40 28.56 -5.85
C ASP A 512 63.49 28.30 -6.90
N ARG A 513 63.70 29.25 -7.82
CA ARG A 513 64.73 29.21 -8.88
C ARG A 513 64.52 28.15 -9.97
N GLU A 514 63.31 27.63 -10.14
CA GLU A 514 62.97 26.75 -11.25
C GLU A 514 62.92 27.53 -12.58
N PRO A 515 63.59 27.08 -13.66
CA PRO A 515 63.61 27.78 -14.94
C PRO A 515 62.32 27.52 -15.76
N ARG A 516 61.17 27.49 -15.09
CA ARG A 516 59.85 27.23 -15.67
C ARG A 516 58.78 27.85 -14.79
N PHE A 517 57.64 28.17 -15.39
CA PHE A 517 56.48 28.60 -14.63
C PHE A 517 55.90 27.45 -13.82
N GLN A 518 55.61 27.69 -12.55
CA GLN A 518 54.98 26.76 -11.63
C GLN A 518 53.58 27.24 -11.28
N LEU A 519 52.64 26.30 -11.20
CA LEU A 519 51.28 26.54 -10.78
C LEU A 519 50.97 25.66 -9.57
N ALA A 520 50.87 26.29 -8.40
CA ALA A 520 50.56 25.62 -7.15
C ALA A 520 49.04 25.58 -6.92
N TYR A 521 48.46 24.39 -6.98
CA TYR A 521 47.06 24.12 -6.67
C TYR A 521 46.89 24.09 -5.16
N LEU A 522 46.18 25.09 -4.61
CA LEU A 522 46.00 25.21 -3.17
C LEU A 522 44.97 24.19 -2.64
N PRO A 523 45.15 23.70 -1.40
CA PRO A 523 44.22 22.75 -0.79
C PRO A 523 42.90 23.41 -0.38
N PHE A 524 41.86 22.62 -0.12
CA PHE A 524 40.52 23.14 0.18
C PHE A 524 40.46 23.97 1.47
N GLU A 525 41.33 23.69 2.45
CA GLU A 525 41.44 24.43 3.72
C GLU A 525 41.84 25.88 3.48
N PHE A 526 42.45 26.19 2.32
CA PHE A 526 42.70 27.57 1.93
C PHE A 526 41.42 28.42 1.94
N LEU A 527 40.25 27.82 1.71
CA LEU A 527 38.97 28.51 1.69
C LEU A 527 38.34 28.74 3.07
N GLU A 528 38.87 28.13 4.13
CA GLU A 528 38.33 28.27 5.49
C GLU A 528 38.68 29.65 6.09
N GLY A 529 39.71 30.31 5.59
CA GLY A 529 40.08 31.67 5.99
C GLY A 529 39.19 32.74 5.36
N GLY A 530 38.94 33.84 6.08
CA GLY A 530 38.36 35.05 5.49
C GLY A 530 39.29 35.67 4.43
N ASP A 531 38.75 36.52 3.56
CA ASP A 531 39.44 37.09 2.38
C ASP A 531 40.84 37.63 2.70
N ALA A 532 40.96 38.48 3.73
CA ALA A 532 42.24 39.06 4.14
C ALA A 532 43.27 38.02 4.58
N ALA A 533 42.83 36.95 5.26
CA ALA A 533 43.73 35.87 5.68
C ALA A 533 44.20 35.03 4.48
N ARG A 534 43.31 34.80 3.50
CA ARG A 534 43.64 34.11 2.25
C ARG A 534 44.63 34.89 1.41
N GLU A 535 44.41 36.20 1.26
CA GLU A 535 45.33 37.09 0.56
C GLU A 535 46.70 37.16 1.24
N ALA A 536 46.74 37.31 2.57
CA ALA A 536 47.99 37.30 3.32
C ALA A 536 48.75 35.96 3.17
N HIS A 537 48.03 34.82 3.24
CA HIS A 537 48.64 33.51 3.05
C HIS A 537 49.17 33.32 1.62
N ALA A 538 48.40 33.74 0.61
CA ALA A 538 48.82 33.69 -0.78
C ALA A 538 50.04 34.57 -1.06
N LEU A 539 50.06 35.80 -0.55
CA LEU A 539 51.22 36.69 -0.64
C LEU A 539 52.44 36.02 0.00
N LYS A 540 52.29 35.44 1.19
CA LYS A 540 53.37 34.68 1.85
C LYS A 540 53.93 33.57 0.94
N LEU A 541 53.05 32.78 0.33
CA LEU A 541 53.46 31.72 -0.61
C LEU A 541 54.18 32.28 -1.85
N LEU A 542 53.76 33.44 -2.37
CA LEU A 542 54.33 34.08 -3.55
C LEU A 542 55.63 34.85 -3.29
N THR A 543 55.86 35.34 -2.07
CA THR A 543 57.02 36.19 -1.73
C THR A 543 58.08 35.49 -0.90
N GLU A 544 57.75 34.43 -0.16
CA GLU A 544 58.66 33.73 0.75
C GLU A 544 58.93 32.29 0.29
N TYR A 545 60.13 31.79 0.56
CA TYR A 545 60.55 30.40 0.43
C TYR A 545 61.19 29.99 1.78
N GLY A 546 60.40 29.31 2.60
CA GLY A 546 60.71 29.15 4.02
C GLY A 546 60.84 30.51 4.70
N ASP A 547 62.00 30.77 5.28
CA ASP A 547 62.29 32.01 6.02
C ASP A 547 63.02 33.06 5.16
N THR A 548 63.17 32.81 3.85
CA THR A 548 63.90 33.68 2.93
C THR A 548 62.98 34.24 1.84
N PRO A 549 63.25 35.44 1.28
CA PRO A 549 62.47 35.95 0.16
C PRO A 549 62.70 35.14 -1.13
N ARG A 550 61.63 34.81 -1.86
CA ARG A 550 61.72 34.18 -3.19
C ARG A 550 62.44 35.09 -4.19
N LYS A 551 63.27 34.48 -5.03
CA LYS A 551 63.92 35.16 -6.15
C LYS A 551 63.07 35.12 -7.42
N TYR A 552 62.49 33.98 -7.78
CA TYR A 552 61.71 33.85 -9.04
C TYR A 552 60.21 34.05 -8.77
N ARG A 553 59.84 35.22 -8.26
CA ARG A 553 58.45 35.55 -7.86
C ARG A 553 57.48 35.49 -9.04
N ASN A 554 57.91 35.97 -10.21
CA ASN A 554 57.15 35.94 -11.46
C ASN A 554 57.07 34.54 -12.13
N GLY A 555 57.78 33.55 -11.58
CA GLY A 555 57.73 32.16 -12.05
C GLY A 555 56.65 31.32 -11.39
N LEU A 556 55.82 31.90 -10.50
CA LEU A 556 54.84 31.18 -9.69
C LEU A 556 53.45 31.80 -9.80
N GLY A 557 52.45 30.96 -10.02
CA GLY A 557 51.04 31.27 -9.80
C GLY A 557 50.40 30.32 -8.81
N LEU A 558 49.35 30.78 -8.13
CA LEU A 558 48.55 29.96 -7.23
C LEU A 558 47.18 29.70 -7.86
N ALA A 559 46.85 28.43 -8.12
CA ALA A 559 45.51 28.04 -8.54
C ALA A 559 44.61 27.92 -7.31
N ILE A 560 43.55 28.71 -7.27
CA ILE A 560 42.65 28.84 -6.12
C ILE A 560 41.43 27.93 -6.32
N PRO A 561 41.08 27.09 -5.32
CA PRO A 561 39.90 26.23 -5.42
C PRO A 561 38.60 27.05 -5.34
N ASN A 562 37.57 26.64 -6.08
CA ASN A 562 36.25 27.26 -6.06
C ASN A 562 35.39 26.65 -4.95
N TRP A 563 34.99 27.47 -3.98
CA TRP A 563 34.13 27.09 -2.85
C TRP A 563 32.86 26.36 -3.27
N GLN A 564 32.22 26.80 -4.37
CA GLN A 564 30.97 26.21 -4.85
C GLN A 564 31.15 24.77 -5.37
N GLN A 565 32.37 24.37 -5.75
CA GLN A 565 32.67 23.05 -6.32
C GLN A 565 33.30 22.08 -5.30
N VAL A 566 33.85 22.58 -4.19
CA VAL A 566 34.46 21.73 -3.15
C VAL A 566 33.42 20.80 -2.51
N ALA A 567 32.27 21.32 -2.08
CA ALA A 567 31.24 20.51 -1.44
C ALA A 567 30.63 19.45 -2.40
N PRO A 568 30.27 19.79 -3.66
CA PRO A 568 29.89 18.78 -4.66
C PRO A 568 30.97 17.72 -4.92
N ALA A 569 32.24 18.10 -5.05
CA ALA A 569 33.32 17.14 -5.28
C ALA A 569 33.51 16.18 -4.09
N ARG A 570 33.48 16.71 -2.86
CA ARG A 570 33.51 15.91 -1.62
C ARG A 570 32.35 14.93 -1.56
N ARG A 571 31.12 15.41 -1.79
CA ARG A 571 29.91 14.56 -1.78
C ARG A 571 29.98 13.47 -2.83
N ALA A 572 30.29 13.82 -4.08
CA ALA A 572 30.36 12.83 -5.16
C ALA A 572 31.40 11.75 -4.86
N LYS A 573 32.60 12.13 -4.37
CA LYS A 573 33.64 11.16 -4.02
C LYS A 573 33.27 10.30 -2.80
N GLN A 574 32.59 10.88 -1.80
CA GLN A 574 32.07 10.15 -0.64
C GLN A 574 31.08 9.06 -1.07
N TYR A 575 30.12 9.41 -1.92
CA TYR A 575 29.14 8.45 -2.45
C TYR A 575 29.79 7.39 -3.34
N LEU A 576 30.78 7.75 -4.19
CA LEU A 576 31.52 6.76 -4.97
C LEU A 576 32.26 5.74 -4.09
N LYS A 577 32.83 6.19 -2.96
CA LYS A 577 33.43 5.28 -1.98
C LYS A 577 32.39 4.36 -1.34
N ALA A 578 31.25 4.91 -0.93
CA ALA A 578 30.14 4.12 -0.37
C ALA A 578 29.64 3.06 -1.36
N ILE A 579 29.45 3.42 -2.63
CA ILE A 579 29.06 2.48 -3.69
C ILE A 579 30.08 1.36 -3.85
N ALA A 580 31.39 1.68 -3.82
CA ALA A 580 32.43 0.68 -3.92
C ALA A 580 32.35 -0.35 -2.77
N VAL A 581 32.06 0.11 -1.54
CA VAL A 581 31.88 -0.76 -0.39
C VAL A 581 30.60 -1.61 -0.52
N LEU A 582 29.47 -1.02 -0.92
CA LEU A 582 28.23 -1.76 -1.12
C LEU A 582 28.38 -2.88 -2.17
N ARG A 583 29.15 -2.64 -3.24
CA ARG A 583 29.46 -3.68 -4.24
C ARG A 583 30.23 -4.86 -3.63
N GLN A 584 31.18 -4.58 -2.75
CA GLN A 584 31.91 -5.64 -2.04
C GLN A 584 31.00 -6.40 -1.07
N LYS A 585 30.03 -5.71 -0.46
CA LYS A 585 29.03 -6.29 0.46
C LYS A 585 27.83 -6.95 -0.26
N ARG A 586 27.83 -7.06 -1.59
CA ARG A 586 26.69 -7.60 -2.38
C ARG A 586 26.13 -8.92 -1.83
N ALA A 587 27.00 -9.90 -1.58
CA ALA A 587 26.60 -11.23 -1.10
C ALA A 587 26.10 -11.19 0.36
N LEU A 588 26.70 -10.35 1.20
CA LEU A 588 26.30 -10.19 2.61
C LEU A 588 24.92 -9.55 2.74
N LEU A 589 24.62 -8.57 1.88
CA LEU A 589 23.37 -7.81 1.89
C LEU A 589 22.29 -8.42 0.98
N ASN A 590 22.58 -9.55 0.32
CA ASN A 590 21.68 -10.20 -0.64
C ASN A 590 21.12 -9.25 -1.71
N LEU A 591 21.96 -8.34 -2.23
CA LEU A 591 21.51 -7.35 -3.21
C LEU A 591 21.13 -8.03 -4.52
N THR A 592 19.91 -7.75 -4.98
CA THR A 592 19.35 -8.27 -6.22
C THR A 592 20.06 -7.69 -7.45
N THR A 593 19.91 -8.33 -8.61
CA THR A 593 20.48 -7.83 -9.88
C THR A 593 19.94 -6.44 -10.24
N GLU A 594 18.66 -6.18 -9.97
CA GLU A 594 18.03 -4.88 -10.20
C GLU A 594 18.62 -3.80 -9.28
N GLN A 595 18.78 -4.08 -7.99
CA GLN A 595 19.43 -3.15 -7.05
C GLN A 595 20.90 -2.87 -7.43
N MET A 596 21.60 -3.86 -7.99
CA MET A 596 22.95 -3.67 -8.50
C MET A 596 22.99 -2.81 -9.77
N ALA A 597 21.98 -2.92 -10.64
CA ALA A 597 21.82 -2.06 -11.80
C ALA A 597 21.54 -0.61 -11.35
N GLU A 598 20.63 -0.42 -10.39
CA GLU A 598 20.35 0.88 -9.79
C GLU A 598 21.60 1.52 -9.15
N LEU A 599 22.39 0.73 -8.39
CA LEU A 599 23.67 1.19 -7.85
C LEU A 599 24.66 1.62 -8.94
N LYS A 600 24.64 0.96 -10.10
CA LYS A 600 25.50 1.33 -11.23
C LYS A 600 25.04 2.65 -11.86
N GLU A 601 23.74 2.85 -12.06
CA GLU A 601 23.20 4.12 -12.56
C GLU A 601 23.57 5.28 -11.62
N ARG A 602 23.46 5.06 -10.30
CA ARG A 602 23.92 6.05 -9.31
C ARG A 602 25.42 6.31 -9.38
N GLU A 603 26.22 5.26 -9.55
CA GLU A 603 27.67 5.41 -9.70
C GLU A 603 28.02 6.29 -10.92
N ASP A 604 27.37 6.05 -12.06
CA ASP A 604 27.61 6.80 -13.28
C ASP A 604 27.17 8.26 -13.14
N ALA A 605 26.05 8.51 -12.44
CA ALA A 605 25.62 9.86 -12.08
C ALA A 605 26.63 10.57 -11.16
N GLU A 606 27.13 9.91 -10.12
CA GLU A 606 28.13 10.48 -9.22
C GLU A 606 29.50 10.69 -9.89
N LYS A 607 29.90 9.82 -10.82
CA LYS A 607 31.09 10.03 -11.66
C LYS A 607 30.95 11.28 -12.52
N SER A 608 29.79 11.48 -13.14
CA SER A 608 29.51 12.69 -13.93
C SER A 608 29.51 13.95 -13.06
N ARG A 609 28.90 13.91 -11.87
CA ARG A 609 28.94 15.01 -10.90
C ARG A 609 30.37 15.33 -10.46
N LEU A 610 31.17 14.30 -10.15
CA LEU A 610 32.57 14.47 -9.80
C LEU A 610 33.36 15.08 -10.98
N GLU A 611 33.17 14.59 -12.20
CA GLU A 611 33.86 15.10 -13.39
C GLU A 611 33.58 16.59 -13.60
N SER A 612 32.31 16.99 -13.52
CA SER A 612 31.88 18.38 -13.63
C SER A 612 32.45 19.26 -12.51
N ALA A 613 32.38 18.80 -11.26
CA ALA A 613 32.90 19.52 -10.11
C ALA A 613 34.42 19.68 -10.21
N MET A 614 35.14 18.60 -10.54
CA MET A 614 36.59 18.63 -10.75
C MET A 614 36.97 19.57 -11.88
N ARG A 615 36.27 19.56 -13.03
CA ARG A 615 36.57 20.43 -14.17
C ARG A 615 36.52 21.92 -13.81
N ASN A 616 35.64 22.30 -12.88
CA ASN A 616 35.45 23.68 -12.44
C ASN A 616 36.02 23.94 -11.03
N LEU A 617 36.80 23.00 -10.49
CA LEU A 617 37.32 23.10 -9.13
C LEU A 617 38.36 24.20 -9.01
N TYR A 618 39.15 24.45 -10.05
CA TYR A 618 40.12 25.54 -10.09
C TYR A 618 39.82 26.40 -11.31
N THR A 619 39.30 27.60 -11.07
CA THR A 619 38.90 28.57 -12.11
C THR A 619 39.56 29.93 -11.93
N GLU A 620 40.42 30.06 -10.93
CA GLU A 620 41.06 31.31 -10.56
C GLU A 620 42.55 31.07 -10.33
N VAL A 621 43.38 31.98 -10.84
CA VAL A 621 44.84 32.00 -10.62
C VAL A 621 45.23 33.33 -10.01
N TRP A 622 45.97 33.30 -8.91
CA TRP A 622 46.56 34.48 -8.29
C TRP A 622 48.04 34.59 -8.66
N LEU A 623 48.43 35.77 -9.13
CA LEU A 623 49.79 36.12 -9.51
C LEU A 623 50.33 37.26 -8.65
N PRO A 624 51.65 37.35 -8.46
CA PRO A 624 52.27 38.51 -7.84
C PRO A 624 52.42 39.62 -8.90
N ARG A 625 51.87 40.81 -8.61
CA ARG A 625 52.01 42.01 -9.43
C ARG A 625 52.72 43.10 -8.63
N LEU A 626 53.74 43.72 -9.25
CA LEU A 626 54.44 44.84 -8.62
C LEU A 626 53.71 46.14 -8.95
N GLU A 627 53.18 46.81 -7.93
CA GLU A 627 52.49 48.09 -8.06
C GLU A 627 53.01 49.05 -6.99
N ASN A 628 53.50 50.22 -7.41
CA ASN A 628 54.07 51.24 -6.52
C ASN A 628 55.19 50.73 -5.58
N GLY A 629 55.99 49.76 -6.03
CA GLY A 629 57.09 49.17 -5.24
C GLY A 629 56.65 48.14 -4.19
N GLN A 630 55.37 47.81 -4.10
CA GLN A 630 54.83 46.74 -3.27
C GLN A 630 54.30 45.60 -4.13
N ILE A 631 54.38 44.37 -3.63
CA ILE A 631 53.80 43.21 -4.29
C ILE A 631 52.35 43.09 -3.85
N GLN A 632 51.44 43.14 -4.82
CA GLN A 632 50.02 42.91 -4.66
C GLN A 632 49.59 41.63 -5.39
N LEU A 633 48.38 41.17 -5.12
CA LEU A 633 47.78 40.02 -5.80
C LEU A 633 47.02 40.49 -7.03
N GLU A 634 47.40 39.95 -8.18
CA GLU A 634 46.59 40.00 -9.40
C GLU A 634 45.75 38.72 -9.47
N LYS A 635 44.43 38.86 -9.37
CA LYS A 635 43.48 37.75 -9.41
C LYS A 635 42.92 37.61 -10.81
N LEU A 636 43.07 36.43 -11.39
CA LEU A 636 42.64 36.12 -12.74
C LEU A 636 41.59 35.02 -12.67
N GLU A 637 40.39 35.30 -13.16
CA GLU A 637 39.31 34.33 -13.20
C GLU A 637 38.96 33.95 -14.64
N ILE A 638 38.49 32.72 -14.83
CA ILE A 638 37.86 32.28 -16.08
C ILE A 638 36.47 32.95 -16.20
N GLY A 639 36.44 34.27 -16.36
CA GLY A 639 35.23 35.09 -16.41
C GLY A 639 34.64 35.18 -17.82
N GLY A 640 33.83 34.20 -18.22
CA GLY A 640 33.09 34.22 -19.50
C GLY A 640 33.93 34.11 -20.78
N HIS A 641 35.26 34.04 -20.67
CA HIS A 641 36.15 33.77 -21.80
C HIS A 641 35.89 32.35 -22.34
N PRO A 642 35.56 32.19 -23.63
CA PRO A 642 35.43 30.86 -24.23
C PRO A 642 36.82 30.23 -24.35
N LEU A 643 37.19 29.44 -23.34
CA LEU A 643 38.42 28.65 -23.36
C LEU A 643 38.24 27.46 -24.31
N GLN A 644 39.23 27.23 -25.17
CA GLN A 644 39.24 26.09 -26.09
C GLN A 644 39.70 24.80 -25.40
N ALA A 645 40.46 24.91 -24.31
CA ALA A 645 40.95 23.79 -23.56
C ALA A 645 39.87 23.06 -22.75
N SER A 646 39.88 21.72 -22.79
CA SER A 646 38.99 20.87 -22.00
C SER A 646 39.58 20.48 -20.64
N GLY A 647 40.90 20.39 -20.52
CA GLY A 647 41.60 20.00 -19.29
C GLY A 647 41.78 21.15 -18.30
N MET A 648 41.67 20.85 -17.01
CA MET A 648 41.77 21.86 -15.93
C MET A 648 43.07 22.68 -16.01
N HIS A 649 44.21 22.02 -16.21
CA HIS A 649 45.51 22.70 -16.26
C HIS A 649 45.64 23.58 -17.50
N GLU A 650 45.25 23.05 -18.66
CA GLU A 650 45.31 23.76 -19.94
C GLU A 650 44.45 25.03 -19.91
N ARG A 651 43.27 24.96 -19.28
CA ARG A 651 42.37 26.10 -19.10
C ARG A 651 43.01 27.22 -18.30
N LEU A 652 43.70 26.89 -17.20
CA LEU A 652 44.41 27.89 -16.40
C LEU A 652 45.63 28.45 -17.15
N LEU A 653 46.36 27.62 -17.91
CA LEU A 653 47.46 28.11 -18.75
C LEU A 653 46.96 28.99 -19.91
N GLU A 654 45.81 28.69 -20.49
CA GLU A 654 45.16 29.51 -21.52
C GLU A 654 44.72 30.85 -20.95
N LEU A 655 44.15 30.87 -19.73
CA LEU A 655 43.85 32.09 -18.99
C LEU A 655 45.10 32.96 -18.78
N LEU A 656 46.20 32.34 -18.36
CA LEU A 656 47.48 33.04 -18.16
C LEU A 656 48.08 33.61 -19.45
N LYS A 657 47.84 32.96 -20.60
CA LYS A 657 48.29 33.44 -21.93
C LYS A 657 47.40 34.53 -22.53
N ALA A 658 46.15 34.63 -22.09
CA ALA A 658 45.21 35.63 -22.57
C ALA A 658 45.56 37.05 -22.07
N ILE A 659 46.39 37.15 -21.04
CA ILE A 659 46.86 38.40 -20.44
C ILE A 659 48.14 38.79 -21.17
N LYS A 660 48.08 39.91 -21.90
CA LYS A 660 49.23 40.54 -22.56
C LYS A 660 49.89 41.57 -21.65
#